data_AF-A0A8H6VYL1-F1
#
_entry.id   AF-A0A8H6VYL1-F1
#
_cell.length_a   1.000
_cell.length_b   1.000
_cell.length_c   1.000
_cell.angle_alpha   90.00
_cell.angle_beta   90.00
_cell.angle_gamma   90.00
#
_symmetry.space_group_name_H-M   'P 1'
#
loop_
_entity.id
_entity.type
_entity.pdbx_description
1 polymer ?
#
loop_
_entity_poly.entity_id
_entity_poly.type
_entity_poly.pdbx_seq_one_letter_code
_entity_poly.pdbx_strand_id
1 'polypeptide(L)'
;MRRDVRILLVGDEGVGKSTIVTSLIKESYVAHVQHRIPEVTIPPEVTPENVTTYIVDSGAGPEDRAHLESELRKAHVICVVYSIDNPNSFDRIPTYWLPHIRQLGVNVPVILVGNKIDLRGDDATNEALEEEIMPIMGEFKEVETCIECSAKTPLNVSEVFYFAQKAVLHPTAPLYDSRDHVLKPACMNALRRIFKLCDTNKDGILDAAELNEFQRKCFDAPLQAQELEGIRQIVQNNTIGGVRDNGLTEIGFLYLHTTFIQRGRLETTWTVLRKFGYAEDLRLTESFLSPKFDVAPDCSVELSPLGYQFFTDLFETFDKDQDGALKTVELEQVFSTSPGNPWSTQKFPDTTSSDDSGAVTLQGWLAQWSMTTLLEHKTTLAYLGYLGYPGEPRTGALQVTRPRKTDRRKGKVTRNVFLCYVCGAAGSGKTSLLKAFAGKPSTSIYEPTSKMLSVVNSVAIEGSEKYLILQEFGSKYEQETLRNSKKTDLADVIVYVHDSSDTNSFSYISNLRQQYVLDHIPTLFVATKSDLDLAQQRHEVQPDVYCRRLGLQMPVAVSIKTGQTADVFHEICRIAMNPNTAIPGGADRAIRAAARLRTYMAIAAALGGCTAAAIMFYRTTRMGGGLAGINLHSLMSWLSRANVLHAAFGRDLFPLAQPSHFEFRETRSRCPTLVYDDYSINHNESSWTKTWISTVPLTGQMAGMDDGRKMLDLVFIQDCTGSQGSYISSATKNIEQISGAIYESGKLQSREDLRVGLVAFRDHPPQDHTYVTKNFGFSSDIAKVQKDLSTLYASGGGDGPEAVTAAMFEALNMDWRPEASKMVVLIADAPPHGIGEYGDGFDDGSPDNNDPLQLARVMASRGITLFFVACEPALSGYSYATDFYRAITNITSGLMLPLTTADLLAHAIVGSVLENLDMERLVREVGHAVAARILGNNESVDEVARELHEKLLLRNESTKKVVIESIYKDSEESRHNVEVYTQAASLQDARPHLKRVSGTRFTDKYLESRSQTARSSHSGSSYSSYPFAPATPPRSPTKTPTASPKLSSTGSPPRKVVTDFAAFGAPANASVFGTAVASTPFSLAGGKAAFGGIRNAGRGGFDDDDDDDDNGRQKVELREDSITLDQARRIAMQSAWRSARA
;
A
#
# COMPACT_ATOMS: atom_id res chain seq x y z
N MET A 1 3.43 -3.01 19.25
CA MET A 1 2.74 -1.79 19.72
C MET A 1 1.57 -2.26 20.55
N ARG A 2 1.38 -1.70 21.75
CA ARG A 2 0.12 -1.93 22.50
C ARG A 2 -1.07 -1.53 21.64
N ARG A 3 -2.16 -2.29 21.74
CA ARG A 3 -3.44 -1.99 21.05
C ARG A 3 -4.35 -1.11 21.91
N ASP A 4 -3.98 -0.97 23.19
CA ASP A 4 -4.78 -0.38 24.24
C ASP A 4 -3.95 0.43 25.26
N VAL A 5 -4.54 1.50 25.76
CA VAL A 5 -3.97 2.41 26.77
C VAL A 5 -4.97 2.56 27.91
N ARG A 6 -4.55 2.39 29.17
CA ARG A 6 -5.39 2.60 30.36
C ARG A 6 -4.89 3.82 31.14
N ILE A 7 -5.66 4.90 31.09
CA ILE A 7 -5.39 6.18 31.74
C ILE A 7 -6.16 6.22 33.06
N LEU A 8 -5.46 6.36 34.18
CA LEU A 8 -6.08 6.48 35.50
C LEU A 8 -5.93 7.91 36.02
N LEU A 9 -7.05 8.57 36.33
CA LEU A 9 -7.03 9.86 37.03
C LEU A 9 -7.03 9.62 38.54
N VAL A 10 -6.02 10.18 39.23
CA VAL A 10 -5.88 10.18 40.69
C VAL A 10 -5.69 11.61 41.19
N GLY A 11 -5.76 11.83 42.50
CA GLY A 11 -5.73 13.17 43.08
C GLY A 11 -6.77 13.36 44.18
N ASP A 12 -6.68 14.48 44.89
CA ASP A 12 -7.47 14.77 46.08
C ASP A 12 -8.98 14.89 45.79
N GLU A 13 -9.79 14.97 46.85
CA GLU A 13 -11.21 15.28 46.72
C GLU A 13 -11.41 16.74 46.24
N GLY A 14 -12.42 16.98 45.39
CA GLY A 14 -12.72 18.33 44.90
C GLY A 14 -11.80 18.91 43.82
N VAL A 15 -10.74 18.20 43.40
CA VAL A 15 -9.81 18.64 42.32
C VAL A 15 -10.39 18.50 40.90
N GLY A 16 -11.53 17.83 40.75
CA GLY A 16 -12.24 17.75 39.47
C GLY A 16 -11.80 16.62 38.52
N LYS A 17 -11.36 15.47 39.03
CA LYS A 17 -11.08 14.26 38.23
C LYS A 17 -12.29 13.87 37.35
N SER A 18 -13.45 13.69 37.98
CA SER A 18 -14.70 13.35 37.31
C SER A 18 -15.19 14.45 36.36
N THR A 19 -14.94 15.73 36.66
CA THR A 19 -15.30 16.83 35.75
C THR A 19 -14.40 16.89 34.52
N ILE A 20 -13.11 16.56 34.62
CA ILE A 20 -12.22 16.39 33.45
C ILE A 20 -12.73 15.27 32.54
N VAL A 21 -13.04 14.09 33.10
CA VAL A 21 -13.52 12.93 32.32
C VAL A 21 -14.88 13.21 31.66
N THR A 22 -15.84 13.83 32.37
CA THR A 22 -17.13 14.20 31.75
C THR A 22 -17.01 15.33 30.74
N SER A 23 -16.12 16.30 30.95
CA SER A 23 -15.88 17.40 30.00
C SER A 23 -15.31 16.90 28.68
N LEU A 24 -14.45 15.87 28.70
CA LEU A 24 -13.97 15.19 27.49
C LEU A 24 -15.13 14.51 26.72
N ILE A 25 -16.00 13.77 27.41
CA ILE A 25 -17.06 12.95 26.76
C ILE A 25 -18.21 13.81 26.21
N LYS A 26 -18.54 14.89 26.91
CA LYS A 26 -19.71 15.73 26.60
C LYS A 26 -19.37 17.04 25.92
N GLU A 27 -18.08 17.29 25.66
CA GLU A 27 -17.55 18.53 25.09
C GLU A 27 -18.03 19.79 25.83
N SER A 28 -18.39 19.64 27.12
CA SER A 28 -19.10 20.65 27.92
C SER A 28 -19.02 20.37 29.42
N TYR A 29 -19.08 21.43 30.22
CA TYR A 29 -19.00 21.34 31.67
C TYR A 29 -20.27 20.79 32.32
N VAL A 30 -20.11 19.81 33.20
CA VAL A 30 -21.20 19.28 34.03
C VAL A 30 -21.00 19.67 35.49
N ALA A 31 -21.85 20.58 35.99
CA ALA A 31 -21.79 21.07 37.37
C ALA A 31 -22.08 19.99 38.44
N HIS A 32 -22.89 18.97 38.10
CA HIS A 32 -23.26 17.89 39.00
C HIS A 32 -22.88 16.53 38.40
N VAL A 33 -21.75 16.00 38.85
CA VAL A 33 -21.26 14.66 38.51
C VAL A 33 -21.30 13.74 39.72
N GLN A 34 -21.52 12.46 39.45
CA GLN A 34 -21.37 11.36 40.40
C GLN A 34 -19.94 11.27 40.95
N HIS A 35 -19.77 10.79 42.19
CA HIS A 35 -18.48 10.74 42.90
C HIS A 35 -17.41 9.87 42.20
N ARG A 36 -17.84 8.87 41.43
CA ARG A 36 -16.99 8.13 40.47
C ARG A 36 -17.79 7.90 39.20
N ILE A 37 -17.16 8.13 38.04
CA ILE A 37 -17.71 7.78 36.73
C ILE A 37 -17.34 6.33 36.38
N PRO A 38 -18.25 5.54 35.74
CA PRO A 38 -17.90 4.26 35.14
C PRO A 38 -16.70 4.37 34.18
N GLU A 39 -15.99 3.26 33.96
CA GLU A 39 -14.90 3.21 32.99
C GLU A 39 -15.37 3.62 31.59
N VAL A 40 -14.62 4.53 30.98
CA VAL A 40 -14.93 5.10 29.67
C VAL A 40 -14.01 4.47 28.65
N THR A 41 -14.56 3.86 27.61
CA THR A 41 -13.77 3.29 26.51
C THR A 41 -13.88 4.20 25.30
N ILE A 42 -12.76 4.79 24.89
CA ILE A 42 -12.62 5.49 23.61
C ILE A 42 -12.13 4.46 22.58
N PRO A 43 -12.89 4.18 21.50
CA PRO A 43 -12.49 3.22 20.49
C PRO A 43 -11.33 3.79 19.63
N PRO A 44 -10.50 2.94 19.01
CA PRO A 44 -9.24 3.36 18.39
C PRO A 44 -9.45 4.37 17.25
N GLU A 45 -10.56 4.31 16.51
CA GLU A 45 -10.88 5.19 15.38
C GLU A 45 -11.03 6.66 15.78
N VAL A 46 -11.24 6.93 17.08
CA VAL A 46 -11.40 8.26 17.67
C VAL A 46 -10.08 8.78 18.27
N THR A 47 -9.07 7.92 18.47
CA THR A 47 -7.78 8.33 19.03
C THR A 47 -6.76 8.67 17.94
N PRO A 48 -5.92 9.73 18.11
CA PRO A 48 -4.92 10.10 17.10
C PRO A 48 -3.90 8.99 16.77
N GLU A 49 -3.68 8.08 17.72
CA GLU A 49 -2.68 7.01 17.67
C GLU A 49 -3.30 5.64 17.30
N ASN A 50 -4.60 5.60 17.00
CA ASN A 50 -5.37 4.40 16.62
C ASN A 50 -5.29 3.25 17.65
N VAL A 51 -5.44 3.58 18.94
CA VAL A 51 -5.43 2.64 20.07
C VAL A 51 -6.66 2.79 20.96
N THR A 52 -7.18 1.68 21.48
CA THR A 52 -8.34 1.68 22.39
C THR A 52 -7.93 2.32 23.71
N THR A 53 -8.57 3.42 24.12
CA THR A 53 -8.18 4.15 25.34
C THR A 53 -9.24 4.03 26.42
N TYR A 54 -8.89 3.34 27.51
CA TYR A 54 -9.70 3.21 28.71
C TYR A 54 -9.37 4.35 29.67
N ILE A 55 -10.35 5.16 30.05
CA ILE A 55 -10.21 6.22 31.05
C ILE A 55 -10.94 5.79 32.33
N VAL A 56 -10.20 5.81 33.44
CA VAL A 56 -10.67 5.37 34.77
C VAL A 56 -10.62 6.55 35.73
N ASP A 57 -11.76 6.82 36.37
CA ASP A 57 -11.91 7.84 37.41
C ASP A 57 -11.78 7.20 38.81
N SER A 58 -10.88 7.72 39.65
CA SER A 58 -10.68 7.19 41.00
C SER A 58 -11.48 7.95 42.06
N GLY A 59 -12.02 7.23 43.04
CA GLY A 59 -12.58 7.87 44.23
C GLY A 59 -11.48 8.41 45.14
N ALA A 60 -11.80 9.42 45.96
CA ALA A 60 -10.87 10.02 46.92
C ALA A 60 -11.15 9.62 48.38
N GLY A 61 -12.29 8.97 48.65
CA GLY A 61 -12.70 8.57 50.00
C GLY A 61 -11.89 7.40 50.58
N PRO A 62 -11.80 7.27 51.92
CA PRO A 62 -11.10 6.16 52.58
C PRO A 62 -11.62 4.77 52.18
N GLU A 63 -12.93 4.63 51.97
CA GLU A 63 -13.60 3.41 51.51
C GLU A 63 -13.13 2.92 50.14
N ASP A 64 -12.65 3.82 49.28
CA ASP A 64 -12.23 3.51 47.92
C ASP A 64 -10.76 3.07 47.80
N ARG A 65 -10.00 3.12 48.89
CA ARG A 65 -8.55 2.87 48.89
C ARG A 65 -8.15 1.53 48.26
N ALA A 66 -8.86 0.45 48.60
CA ALA A 66 -8.57 -0.88 48.05
C ALA A 66 -8.81 -0.95 46.53
N HIS A 67 -9.79 -0.19 46.02
CA HIS A 67 -10.04 -0.08 44.58
C HIS A 67 -8.99 0.78 43.89
N LEU A 68 -8.63 1.93 44.46
CA LEU A 68 -7.55 2.79 43.96
C LEU A 68 -6.22 2.02 43.83
N GLU A 69 -5.83 1.25 44.86
CA GLU A 69 -4.62 0.42 44.80
C GLU A 69 -4.73 -0.72 43.76
N SER A 70 -5.93 -1.21 43.43
CA SER A 70 -6.16 -2.15 42.31
C SER A 70 -5.93 -1.46 40.97
N GLU A 71 -6.55 -0.30 40.74
CA GLU A 71 -6.47 0.39 39.45
C GLU A 71 -5.10 0.98 39.18
N LEU A 72 -4.39 1.47 40.20
CA LEU A 72 -2.99 1.91 40.10
C LEU A 72 -2.07 0.82 39.53
N ARG A 73 -2.31 -0.46 39.86
CA ARG A 73 -1.53 -1.59 39.34
C ARG A 73 -1.91 -2.01 37.91
N LYS A 74 -3.07 -1.58 37.41
CA LYS A 74 -3.55 -1.83 36.03
C LYS A 74 -3.26 -0.68 35.07
N ALA A 75 -3.04 0.53 35.59
CA ALA A 75 -2.83 1.72 34.78
C ALA A 75 -1.63 1.54 33.82
N HIS A 76 -1.78 2.03 32.59
CA HIS A 76 -0.67 2.19 31.65
C HIS A 76 -0.02 3.58 31.79
N VAL A 77 -0.77 4.57 32.29
CA VAL A 77 -0.34 5.94 32.62
C VAL A 77 -1.25 6.49 33.72
N ILE A 78 -0.69 7.34 34.59
CA ILE A 78 -1.41 7.95 35.71
C ILE A 78 -1.44 9.47 35.54
N CYS A 79 -2.63 10.07 35.58
CA CYS A 79 -2.83 11.52 35.63
C CYS A 79 -3.07 11.95 37.07
N VAL A 80 -2.10 12.63 37.70
CA VAL A 80 -2.24 13.17 39.07
C VAL A 80 -2.82 14.58 38.97
N VAL A 81 -4.10 14.70 39.31
CA VAL A 81 -4.87 15.94 39.23
C VAL A 81 -4.77 16.71 40.54
N TYR A 82 -4.35 17.98 40.44
CA TYR A 82 -4.44 18.98 41.51
C TYR A 82 -5.31 20.14 41.05
N SER A 83 -5.62 21.05 41.97
CA SER A 83 -6.54 22.15 41.75
C SER A 83 -5.84 23.47 42.02
N ILE A 84 -5.86 24.38 41.05
CA ILE A 84 -5.13 25.66 41.13
C ILE A 84 -5.69 26.57 42.24
N ASP A 85 -6.97 26.40 42.61
CA ASP A 85 -7.63 27.07 43.75
C ASP A 85 -7.35 26.42 45.12
N ASN A 86 -6.59 25.31 45.20
CA ASN A 86 -6.29 24.61 46.44
C ASN A 86 -4.80 24.18 46.53
N PRO A 87 -3.91 25.04 47.08
CA PRO A 87 -2.48 24.76 47.20
C PRO A 87 -2.15 23.42 47.90
N ASN A 88 -2.92 23.02 48.92
CA ASN A 88 -2.71 21.74 49.60
C ASN A 88 -2.78 20.51 48.66
N SER A 89 -3.54 20.61 47.56
CA SER A 89 -3.64 19.53 46.58
C SER A 89 -2.38 19.39 45.72
N PHE A 90 -1.62 20.48 45.53
CA PHE A 90 -0.32 20.48 44.87
C PHE A 90 0.78 19.98 45.82
N ASP A 91 0.83 20.47 47.06
CA ASP A 91 1.77 20.02 48.10
C ASP A 91 1.72 18.50 48.33
N ARG A 92 0.56 17.89 48.12
CA ARG A 92 0.34 16.44 48.24
C ARG A 92 0.88 15.61 47.07
N ILE A 93 1.30 16.22 45.96
CA ILE A 93 1.93 15.51 44.84
C ILE A 93 3.25 14.86 45.28
N PRO A 94 4.30 15.62 45.73
CA PRO A 94 5.56 15.03 46.17
C PRO A 94 5.48 14.38 47.55
N THR A 95 4.57 14.83 48.44
CA THR A 95 4.51 14.31 49.83
C THR A 95 3.64 13.06 50.01
N TYR A 96 2.68 12.80 49.11
CA TYR A 96 1.75 11.67 49.22
C TYR A 96 1.59 10.88 47.92
N TRP A 97 1.14 11.52 46.83
CA TRP A 97 0.73 10.79 45.62
C TRP A 97 1.88 10.04 44.94
N LEU A 98 2.99 10.73 44.63
CA LEU A 98 4.12 10.09 43.96
C LEU A 98 4.84 9.04 44.86
N PRO A 99 5.10 9.30 46.16
CA PRO A 99 5.60 8.27 47.07
C PRO A 99 4.68 7.04 47.19
N HIS A 100 3.36 7.22 47.20
CA HIS A 100 2.41 6.11 47.32
C HIS A 100 2.40 5.23 46.06
N ILE A 101 2.45 5.82 44.86
CA ILE A 101 2.58 5.10 43.59
C ILE A 101 3.86 4.24 43.60
N ARG A 102 5.00 4.81 44.02
CA ARG A 102 6.26 4.08 44.20
C ARG A 102 6.16 2.93 45.22
N GLN A 103 5.51 3.15 46.35
CA GLN A 103 5.33 2.14 47.41
C GLN A 103 4.56 0.90 46.92
N LEU A 104 3.65 1.07 45.97
CA LEU A 104 2.88 -0.02 45.36
C LEU A 104 3.67 -0.80 44.30
N GLY A 105 4.90 -0.38 43.96
CA GLY A 105 5.74 -0.99 42.93
C GLY A 105 5.31 -0.63 41.49
N VAL A 106 4.50 0.41 41.33
CA VAL A 106 3.97 0.84 40.03
C VAL A 106 5.02 1.72 39.32
N ASN A 107 5.45 1.31 38.13
CA ASN A 107 6.48 1.98 37.34
C ASN A 107 5.94 2.29 35.93
N VAL A 108 5.04 3.27 35.86
CA VAL A 108 4.37 3.74 34.64
C VAL A 108 4.49 5.26 34.56
N PRO A 109 4.42 5.88 33.37
CA PRO A 109 4.51 7.34 33.26
C PRO A 109 3.41 8.06 34.06
N VAL A 110 3.78 9.23 34.57
CA VAL A 110 2.90 10.11 35.34
C VAL A 110 2.81 11.47 34.65
N ILE A 111 1.58 11.95 34.45
CA ILE A 111 1.26 13.29 33.97
C ILE A 111 0.71 14.09 35.16
N LEU A 112 1.25 15.27 35.43
CA LEU A 112 0.66 16.19 36.41
C LEU A 112 -0.40 17.06 35.71
N VAL A 113 -1.54 17.28 36.36
CA VAL A 113 -2.69 17.98 35.77
C VAL A 113 -3.20 19.07 36.71
N GLY A 114 -2.92 20.33 36.35
CA GLY A 114 -3.39 21.50 37.09
C GLY A 114 -4.78 21.93 36.62
N ASN A 115 -5.83 21.55 37.34
CA ASN A 115 -7.21 21.83 36.94
C ASN A 115 -7.73 23.16 37.52
N LYS A 116 -8.81 23.65 36.91
CA LYS A 116 -9.51 24.91 37.22
C LYS A 116 -8.68 26.17 36.97
N ILE A 117 -7.93 26.20 35.86
CA ILE A 117 -7.17 27.42 35.47
C ILE A 117 -8.10 28.64 35.25
N ASP A 118 -9.40 28.42 35.02
CA ASP A 118 -10.42 29.49 34.98
C ASP A 118 -10.66 30.23 36.32
N LEU A 119 -10.05 29.76 37.42
CA LEU A 119 -10.06 30.42 38.72
C LEU A 119 -8.74 31.18 39.01
N ARG A 120 -7.76 31.13 38.10
CA ARG A 120 -6.54 31.95 38.16
C ARG A 120 -6.88 33.37 37.74
N GLY A 121 -6.47 34.36 38.53
CA GLY A 121 -6.59 35.78 38.17
C GLY A 121 -5.48 36.23 37.22
N ASP A 122 -5.68 37.36 36.53
CA ASP A 122 -4.78 37.92 35.51
C ASP A 122 -3.34 38.24 36.00
N ASP A 123 -3.09 38.20 37.32
CA ASP A 123 -1.81 38.54 37.95
C ASP A 123 -0.80 37.37 38.04
N ALA A 124 -1.20 36.13 37.72
CA ALA A 124 -0.35 34.95 37.90
C ALA A 124 0.39 34.55 36.60
N THR A 125 1.71 34.66 36.58
CA THR A 125 2.53 34.39 35.39
C THR A 125 2.96 32.93 35.27
N ASN A 126 3.19 32.51 34.01
CA ASN A 126 3.57 31.15 33.67
C ASN A 126 4.96 30.74 34.19
N GLU A 127 5.86 31.70 34.48
CA GLU A 127 7.20 31.39 35.01
C GLU A 127 7.15 30.85 36.44
N ALA A 128 6.24 31.34 37.29
CA ALA A 128 6.15 30.93 38.69
C ALA A 128 5.85 29.42 38.85
N LEU A 129 5.01 28.88 37.95
CA LEU A 129 4.67 27.47 37.93
C LEU A 129 5.83 26.59 37.43
N GLU A 130 6.65 27.07 36.49
CA GLU A 130 7.85 26.36 36.06
C GLU A 130 8.84 26.17 37.21
N GLU A 131 9.04 27.20 38.05
CA GLU A 131 9.91 27.13 39.23
C GLU A 131 9.42 26.09 40.27
N GLU A 132 8.12 25.94 40.48
CA GLU A 132 7.54 24.98 41.42
C GLU A 132 7.60 23.52 40.92
N ILE A 133 7.47 23.29 39.60
CA ILE A 133 7.35 21.95 39.03
C ILE A 133 8.71 21.32 38.68
N MET A 134 9.71 22.11 38.28
CA MET A 134 11.03 21.58 37.94
C MET A 134 11.67 20.70 39.03
N PRO A 135 11.62 21.04 40.34
CA PRO A 135 12.11 20.17 41.41
C PRO A 135 11.44 18.79 41.44
N ILE A 136 10.11 18.74 41.26
CA ILE A 136 9.33 17.50 41.24
C ILE A 136 9.75 16.61 40.07
N MET A 137 9.90 17.17 38.86
CA MET A 137 10.40 16.42 37.68
C MET A 137 11.89 16.02 37.82
N GLY A 138 12.64 16.74 38.66
CA GLY A 138 14.00 16.40 39.07
C GLY A 138 14.06 15.12 39.89
N GLU A 139 13.23 15.02 40.93
CA GLU A 139 13.17 13.89 41.87
C GLU A 139 12.39 12.67 41.34
N PHE A 140 11.27 12.93 40.65
CA PHE A 140 10.34 11.91 40.19
C PHE A 140 10.50 11.68 38.68
N LYS A 141 11.30 10.67 38.32
CA LYS A 141 11.64 10.36 36.92
C LYS A 141 10.50 9.76 36.11
N GLU A 142 9.51 9.20 36.80
CA GLU A 142 8.22 8.79 36.25
C GLU A 142 7.35 9.98 35.80
N VAL A 143 7.58 11.20 36.31
CA VAL A 143 6.84 12.40 35.89
C VAL A 143 7.38 12.88 34.54
N GLU A 144 6.53 12.84 33.52
CA GLU A 144 6.92 13.13 32.12
C GLU A 144 6.67 14.59 31.74
N THR A 145 5.50 15.14 32.07
CA THR A 145 5.13 16.55 31.86
C THR A 145 4.03 17.01 32.83
N CYS A 146 3.79 18.33 32.89
CA CYS A 146 2.63 18.92 33.56
C CYS A 146 1.83 19.76 32.57
N ILE A 147 0.50 19.62 32.64
CA ILE A 147 -0.48 20.28 31.76
C ILE A 147 -1.49 20.98 32.65
N GLU A 148 -1.76 22.25 32.36
CA GLU A 148 -2.85 22.96 33.03
C GLU A 148 -4.11 22.98 32.17
N CYS A 149 -5.27 22.81 32.79
CA CYS A 149 -6.56 22.70 32.11
C CYS A 149 -7.71 23.34 32.90
N SER A 150 -8.83 23.57 32.23
CA SER A 150 -10.13 23.81 32.87
C SER A 150 -11.18 22.88 32.28
N ALA A 151 -11.71 21.99 33.12
CA ALA A 151 -12.91 21.24 32.80
C ALA A 151 -14.16 22.11 32.57
N LYS A 152 -14.13 23.40 32.97
CA LYS A 152 -15.27 24.33 32.90
C LYS A 152 -15.31 25.12 31.59
N THR A 153 -14.17 25.50 31.03
CA THR A 153 -14.05 26.17 29.72
C THR A 153 -13.51 25.21 28.62
N PRO A 154 -13.69 23.89 28.78
CA PRO A 154 -12.93 22.80 28.15
C PRO A 154 -11.45 23.01 27.76
N LEU A 155 -10.75 23.99 28.34
CA LEU A 155 -9.38 24.34 27.94
C LEU A 155 -8.40 23.22 28.33
N ASN A 156 -7.59 22.74 27.39
CA ASN A 156 -6.54 21.73 27.55
C ASN A 156 -6.97 20.38 28.16
N VAL A 157 -8.27 20.13 28.37
CA VAL A 157 -8.81 18.86 28.91
C VAL A 157 -8.36 17.69 28.03
N SER A 158 -8.53 17.89 26.74
CA SER A 158 -8.10 17.03 25.65
C SER A 158 -6.60 16.70 25.64
N GLU A 159 -5.76 17.71 25.81
CA GLU A 159 -4.30 17.63 25.79
C GLU A 159 -3.79 16.70 26.90
N VAL A 160 -4.43 16.69 28.08
CA VAL A 160 -4.12 15.75 29.17
C VAL A 160 -4.15 14.29 28.66
N PHE A 161 -5.20 13.91 27.94
CA PHE A 161 -5.37 12.55 27.43
C PHE A 161 -4.44 12.25 26.24
N TYR A 162 -4.18 13.24 25.39
CA TYR A 162 -3.23 13.14 24.28
C TYR A 162 -1.80 12.87 24.76
N PHE A 163 -1.29 13.68 25.70
CA PHE A 163 0.05 13.48 26.26
C PHE A 163 0.13 12.20 27.10
N ALA A 164 -0.95 11.83 27.82
CA ALA A 164 -1.02 10.55 28.52
C ALA A 164 -0.92 9.34 27.56
N GLN A 165 -1.57 9.38 26.39
CA GLN A 165 -1.40 8.34 25.36
C GLN A 165 0.04 8.32 24.82
N LYS A 166 0.60 9.49 24.46
CA LYS A 166 1.97 9.58 23.94
C LYS A 166 3.03 9.06 24.90
N ALA A 167 2.89 9.34 26.20
CA ALA A 167 3.78 8.82 27.25
C ALA A 167 3.89 7.28 27.24
N VAL A 168 2.78 6.59 26.99
CA VAL A 168 2.73 5.11 26.92
C VAL A 168 3.26 4.59 25.59
N LEU A 169 2.89 5.22 24.48
CA LEU A 169 3.17 4.72 23.14
C LEU A 169 4.60 5.03 22.68
N HIS A 170 5.15 6.17 23.13
CA HIS A 170 6.44 6.71 22.71
C HIS A 170 7.38 6.96 23.90
N PRO A 171 7.61 5.97 24.79
CA PRO A 171 8.29 6.21 26.05
C PRO A 171 9.72 6.74 25.85
N THR A 172 10.08 7.79 26.58
CA THR A 172 11.44 8.37 26.56
C THR A 172 12.47 7.42 27.19
N ALA A 173 12.06 6.71 28.24
CA ALA A 173 12.94 5.95 29.14
C ALA A 173 13.89 4.92 28.50
N PRO A 174 13.51 4.11 27.48
CA PRO A 174 14.45 3.20 26.80
C PRO A 174 15.37 3.92 25.80
N LEU A 175 14.99 5.09 25.28
CA LEU A 175 15.73 5.79 24.23
C LEU A 175 16.89 6.63 24.79
N TYR A 176 16.66 7.36 25.87
CA TYR A 176 17.51 8.50 26.27
C TYR A 176 17.65 8.59 27.79
N ASP A 177 18.83 9.00 28.25
CA ASP A 177 19.02 9.38 29.66
C ASP A 177 18.95 10.89 29.82
N SER A 178 17.92 11.35 30.54
CA SER A 178 17.69 12.76 30.82
C SER A 178 18.62 13.39 31.86
N ARG A 179 19.45 12.60 32.57
CA ARG A 179 20.47 13.12 33.50
C ARG A 179 21.79 13.36 32.78
N ASP A 180 22.23 12.36 32.02
CA ASP A 180 23.53 12.39 31.34
C ASP A 180 23.44 13.00 29.93
N HIS A 181 22.22 13.34 29.49
CA HIS A 181 21.88 13.94 28.19
C HIS A 181 22.32 13.13 26.95
N VAL A 182 22.41 11.80 27.07
CA VAL A 182 22.86 10.88 26.01
C VAL A 182 21.82 9.82 25.63
N LEU A 183 21.88 9.34 24.38
CA LEU A 183 21.15 8.14 23.96
C LEU A 183 21.63 6.92 24.74
N LYS A 184 20.71 6.03 25.11
CA LYS A 184 21.08 4.77 25.79
C LYS A 184 21.75 3.82 24.79
N PRO A 185 22.71 2.97 25.23
CA PRO A 185 23.46 2.09 24.32
C PRO A 185 22.59 1.18 23.44
N ALA A 186 21.46 0.69 23.95
CA ALA A 186 20.50 -0.10 23.17
C ALA A 186 19.87 0.71 22.01
N CYS A 187 19.50 1.97 22.27
CA CYS A 187 18.96 2.88 21.27
C CYS A 187 20.01 3.23 20.20
N MET A 188 21.23 3.54 20.63
CA MET A 188 22.35 3.76 19.71
C MET A 188 22.59 2.54 18.82
N ASN A 189 22.63 1.33 19.38
CA ASN A 189 22.87 0.12 18.60
C ASN A 189 21.73 -0.20 17.62
N ALA A 190 20.47 0.09 17.99
CA ALA A 190 19.33 -0.02 17.08
C ALA A 190 19.44 0.98 15.91
N LEU A 191 19.69 2.26 16.20
CA LEU A 191 19.84 3.30 15.18
C LEU A 191 21.07 3.08 14.28
N ARG A 192 22.19 2.58 14.82
CA ARG A 192 23.36 2.14 14.04
C ARG A 192 23.04 1.03 13.06
N ARG A 193 22.27 0.03 13.49
CA ARG A 193 21.81 -1.02 12.59
C ARG A 193 20.91 -0.44 11.49
N ILE A 194 20.00 0.46 11.84
CA ILE A 194 19.13 1.13 10.85
C ILE A 194 19.95 1.92 9.83
N PHE A 195 20.93 2.71 10.28
CA PHE A 195 21.87 3.43 9.41
C PHE A 195 22.53 2.48 8.40
N LYS A 196 23.17 1.39 8.88
CA LYS A 196 23.80 0.35 8.04
C LYS A 196 22.87 -0.39 7.07
N LEU A 197 21.55 -0.29 7.26
CA LEU A 197 20.53 -0.87 6.37
C LEU A 197 19.95 0.15 5.38
N CYS A 198 20.19 1.44 5.59
CA CYS A 198 19.78 2.52 4.68
C CYS A 198 20.94 2.96 3.77
N ASP A 199 22.16 2.93 4.31
CA ASP A 199 23.43 2.95 3.59
C ASP A 199 23.42 1.71 2.71
N THR A 200 23.09 1.87 1.44
CA THR A 200 22.80 0.77 0.50
C THR A 200 24.08 0.37 -0.22
N ASN A 201 24.94 1.35 -0.54
CA ASN A 201 26.22 1.14 -1.22
C ASN A 201 27.39 0.76 -0.28
N LYS A 202 27.22 0.85 1.05
CA LYS A 202 28.20 0.56 2.12
C LYS A 202 29.44 1.47 2.13
N ASP A 203 29.29 2.72 1.70
CA ASP A 203 30.33 3.75 1.76
C ASP A 203 30.43 4.43 3.15
N GLY A 204 29.45 4.21 4.04
CA GLY A 204 29.40 4.75 5.40
C GLY A 204 28.81 6.16 5.53
N ILE A 205 28.14 6.67 4.50
CA ILE A 205 27.24 7.83 4.54
C ILE A 205 25.82 7.43 4.15
N LEU A 206 24.88 8.37 4.29
CA LEU A 206 23.58 8.34 3.63
C LEU A 206 23.53 9.53 2.67
N ASP A 207 23.50 9.25 1.38
CA ASP A 207 23.45 10.28 0.34
C ASP A 207 22.03 10.88 0.17
N ALA A 208 21.84 11.72 -0.86
CA ALA A 208 20.53 12.34 -1.12
C ALA A 208 19.46 11.33 -1.59
N ALA A 209 19.83 10.23 -2.25
CA ALA A 209 18.92 9.19 -2.70
C ALA A 209 18.54 8.27 -1.54
N GLU A 210 19.52 7.84 -0.75
CA GLU A 210 19.35 6.94 0.41
C GLU A 210 18.57 7.62 1.54
N LEU A 211 18.84 8.90 1.83
CA LEU A 211 18.02 9.68 2.78
C LEU A 211 16.57 9.82 2.31
N ASN A 212 16.34 9.98 1.00
CA ASN A 212 14.99 10.03 0.43
C ASN A 212 14.28 8.68 0.45
N GLU A 213 15.00 7.58 0.24
CA GLU A 213 14.45 6.24 0.37
C GLU A 213 14.15 5.89 1.82
N PHE A 214 15.05 6.19 2.76
CA PHE A 214 14.81 6.10 4.19
C PHE A 214 13.56 6.89 4.63
N GLN A 215 13.38 8.10 4.09
CA GLN A 215 12.23 8.95 4.38
C GLN A 215 10.92 8.41 3.80
N ARG A 216 10.91 8.00 2.52
CA ARG A 216 9.77 7.28 1.93
C ARG A 216 9.44 6.01 2.71
N LYS A 217 10.45 5.26 3.15
CA LYS A 217 10.27 4.04 3.94
C LYS A 217 9.69 4.32 5.32
N CYS A 218 10.14 5.34 6.03
CA CYS A 218 9.70 5.59 7.42
C CYS A 218 8.46 6.45 7.55
N PHE A 219 8.25 7.40 6.64
CA PHE A 219 7.25 8.47 6.77
C PHE A 219 6.36 8.63 5.52
N ASP A 220 6.52 7.75 4.52
CA ASP A 220 5.75 7.69 3.28
C ASP A 220 5.80 9.00 2.44
N ALA A 221 6.87 9.81 2.63
CA ALA A 221 7.15 11.04 1.91
C ALA A 221 8.67 11.20 1.65
N PRO A 222 9.10 11.74 0.49
CA PRO A 222 10.48 12.17 0.27
C PRO A 222 10.74 13.56 0.88
N LEU A 223 12.01 13.92 1.08
CA LEU A 223 12.43 15.26 1.47
C LEU A 223 12.66 16.15 0.25
N GLN A 224 12.34 17.43 0.37
CA GLN A 224 12.74 18.41 -0.63
C GLN A 224 14.26 18.67 -0.55
N ALA A 225 14.87 19.04 -1.68
CA ALA A 225 16.32 19.31 -1.75
C ALA A 225 16.78 20.38 -0.74
N GLN A 226 15.94 21.39 -0.50
CA GLN A 226 16.20 22.45 0.48
C GLN A 226 16.14 21.97 1.94
N GLU A 227 15.29 20.99 2.24
CA GLU A 227 15.21 20.38 3.59
C GLU A 227 16.41 19.48 3.88
N LEU A 228 16.84 18.67 2.90
CA LEU A 228 18.07 17.88 2.99
C LEU A 228 19.28 18.75 3.29
N GLU A 229 19.38 19.89 2.62
CA GLU A 229 20.47 20.84 2.83
C GLU A 229 20.38 21.52 4.21
N GLY A 230 19.17 21.90 4.66
CA GLY A 230 18.95 22.40 6.02
C GLY A 230 19.33 21.38 7.10
N ILE A 231 19.01 20.10 6.91
CA ILE A 231 19.42 19.01 7.81
C ILE A 231 20.95 18.91 7.87
N ARG A 232 21.63 18.87 6.72
CA ARG A 232 23.11 18.79 6.65
C ARG A 232 23.77 19.95 7.37
N GLN A 233 23.33 21.18 7.11
CA GLN A 233 23.89 22.37 7.76
C GLN A 233 23.69 22.33 9.28
N ILE A 234 22.53 21.88 9.77
CA ILE A 234 22.27 21.73 11.20
C ILE A 234 23.20 20.68 11.83
N VAL A 235 23.47 19.56 11.17
CA VAL A 235 24.45 18.56 11.65
C VAL A 235 25.86 19.10 11.62
N GLN A 236 26.28 19.67 10.49
CA GLN A 236 27.65 20.14 10.27
C GLN A 236 28.05 21.24 11.25
N ASN A 237 27.11 22.13 11.60
CA ASN A 237 27.33 23.19 12.58
C ASN A 237 27.40 22.72 14.04
N ASN A 238 26.84 21.55 14.36
CA ASN A 238 26.71 21.08 15.75
C ASN A 238 27.44 19.76 16.06
N THR A 239 27.98 19.05 15.07
CA THR A 239 28.64 17.76 15.25
C THR A 239 29.79 17.57 14.25
N ILE A 240 31.02 17.57 14.79
CA ILE A 240 32.24 17.33 14.04
C ILE A 240 32.20 15.92 13.44
N GLY A 241 32.39 15.82 12.12
CA GLY A 241 32.32 14.55 11.40
C GLY A 241 30.90 14.00 11.18
N GLY A 242 29.85 14.78 11.47
CA GLY A 242 28.46 14.37 11.24
C GLY A 242 28.02 14.37 9.76
N VAL A 243 28.75 15.07 8.89
CA VAL A 243 28.54 15.11 7.43
C VAL A 243 29.87 14.86 6.74
N ARG A 244 29.89 14.05 5.68
CA ARG A 244 31.06 13.75 4.85
C ARG A 244 30.59 13.59 3.39
N ASP A 245 31.31 14.16 2.43
CA ASP A 245 31.03 14.03 0.99
C ASP A 245 29.57 14.36 0.58
N ASN A 246 28.97 15.36 1.24
CA ASN A 246 27.54 15.72 1.16
C ASN A 246 26.54 14.63 1.60
N GLY A 247 26.99 13.52 2.18
CA GLY A 247 26.16 12.53 2.86
C GLY A 247 26.19 12.67 4.39
N LEU A 248 25.17 12.12 5.04
CA LEU A 248 25.05 12.08 6.49
C LEU A 248 25.80 10.88 7.06
N THR A 249 26.71 11.07 8.03
CA THR A 249 27.44 9.93 8.64
C THR A 249 26.63 9.27 9.75
N GLU A 250 27.06 8.09 10.23
CA GLU A 250 26.47 7.42 11.41
C GLU A 250 26.38 8.37 12.62
N ILE A 251 27.42 9.17 12.84
CA ILE A 251 27.50 10.14 13.93
C ILE A 251 26.45 11.25 13.74
N GLY A 252 26.30 11.76 12.52
CA GLY A 252 25.28 12.75 12.19
C GLY A 252 23.85 12.21 12.36
N PHE A 253 23.61 10.97 11.94
CA PHE A 253 22.33 10.30 12.10
C PHE A 253 21.94 10.11 13.58
N LEU A 254 22.89 9.68 14.42
CA LEU A 254 22.69 9.59 15.87
C LEU A 254 22.46 10.97 16.52
N TYR A 255 23.17 12.02 16.07
CA TYR A 255 22.96 13.39 16.56
C TYR A 255 21.56 13.93 16.22
N LEU A 256 21.04 13.65 15.03
CA LEU A 256 19.70 14.07 14.62
C LEU A 256 18.60 13.38 15.46
N HIS A 257 18.72 12.07 15.68
CA HIS A 257 17.81 11.36 16.57
C HIS A 257 17.90 11.84 18.04
N THR A 258 19.09 12.21 18.50
CA THR A 258 19.28 12.88 19.81
C THR A 258 18.53 14.21 19.85
N THR A 259 18.67 15.02 18.79
CA THR A 259 18.04 16.34 18.67
C THR A 259 16.51 16.24 18.62
N PHE A 260 15.93 15.23 17.94
CA PHE A 260 14.49 14.98 17.97
C PHE A 260 13.97 14.72 19.38
N ILE A 261 14.64 13.82 20.12
CA ILE A 261 14.26 13.45 21.48
C ILE A 261 14.35 14.68 22.41
N GLN A 262 15.44 15.45 22.33
CA GLN A 262 15.61 16.69 23.09
C GLN A 262 14.56 17.78 22.76
N ARG A 263 14.00 17.76 21.54
CA ARG A 263 12.91 18.66 21.11
C ARG A 263 11.51 18.09 21.39
N GLY A 264 11.40 16.97 22.12
CA GLY A 264 10.12 16.31 22.42
C GLY A 264 9.50 15.52 21.26
N ARG A 265 10.19 15.40 20.11
CA ARG A 265 9.74 14.65 18.92
C ARG A 265 10.09 13.16 19.02
N LEU A 266 9.66 12.53 20.10
CA LEU A 266 9.91 11.10 20.40
C LEU A 266 9.31 10.18 19.33
N GLU A 267 8.15 10.56 18.81
CA GLU A 267 7.42 9.90 17.72
C GLU A 267 8.27 9.65 16.47
N THR A 268 9.11 10.60 16.07
CA THR A 268 9.95 10.49 14.86
C THR A 268 10.96 9.35 15.00
N THR A 269 11.64 9.26 16.15
CA THR A 269 12.59 8.18 16.44
C THR A 269 11.88 6.82 16.60
N TRP A 270 10.73 6.79 17.28
CA TRP A 270 9.96 5.56 17.45
C TRP A 270 9.35 5.03 16.15
N THR A 271 8.93 5.91 15.24
CA THR A 271 8.41 5.51 13.92
C THR A 271 9.49 4.80 13.10
N VAL A 272 10.71 5.36 13.08
CA VAL A 272 11.89 4.74 12.46
C VAL A 272 12.19 3.38 13.10
N LEU A 273 12.26 3.30 14.43
CA LEU A 273 12.49 2.04 15.14
C LEU A 273 11.43 0.97 14.80
N ARG A 274 10.14 1.33 14.84
CA ARG A 274 9.04 0.41 14.51
C ARG A 274 9.06 -0.05 13.05
N LYS A 275 9.33 0.83 12.08
CA LYS A 275 9.42 0.46 10.64
C LYS A 275 10.54 -0.55 10.37
N PHE A 276 11.61 -0.52 11.16
CA PHE A 276 12.71 -1.49 11.12
C PHE A 276 12.55 -2.69 12.09
N GLY A 277 11.34 -2.89 12.65
CA GLY A 277 10.94 -4.09 13.37
C GLY A 277 11.13 -4.08 14.89
N TYR A 278 11.58 -2.97 15.47
CA TYR A 278 11.87 -2.86 16.90
C TYR A 278 10.62 -2.66 17.76
N ALA A 279 10.62 -3.29 18.94
CA ALA A 279 9.64 -3.09 20.01
C ALA A 279 10.10 -2.05 21.04
N GLU A 280 9.26 -1.82 22.05
CA GLU A 280 9.47 -0.86 23.15
C GLU A 280 10.72 -1.19 24.01
N ASP A 281 11.17 -2.45 24.02
CA ASP A 281 12.40 -2.92 24.67
C ASP A 281 13.66 -2.81 23.79
N LEU A 282 13.51 -2.23 22.59
CA LEU A 282 14.54 -2.09 21.55
C LEU A 282 15.11 -3.42 21.05
N ARG A 283 14.31 -4.50 21.09
CA ARG A 283 14.58 -5.76 20.39
C ARG A 283 13.71 -5.89 19.14
N LEU A 284 14.19 -6.65 18.16
CA LEU A 284 13.40 -6.99 16.98
C LEU A 284 12.29 -7.97 17.36
N THR A 285 11.07 -7.68 16.93
CA THR A 285 9.88 -8.51 17.23
C THR A 285 9.97 -9.90 16.58
N GLU A 286 9.41 -10.91 17.25
CA GLU A 286 9.33 -12.28 16.70
C GLU A 286 8.52 -12.30 15.40
N SER A 287 7.43 -11.53 15.30
CA SER A 287 6.65 -11.40 14.07
C SER A 287 7.43 -10.77 12.91
N PHE A 288 8.40 -9.89 13.19
CA PHE A 288 9.31 -9.35 12.18
C PHE A 288 10.34 -10.38 11.74
N LEU A 289 10.97 -11.12 12.66
CA LEU A 289 12.02 -12.10 12.33
C LEU A 289 11.46 -13.43 11.79
N SER A 290 10.30 -13.86 12.25
CA SER A 290 9.62 -15.10 11.88
C SER A 290 8.17 -14.79 11.49
N PRO A 291 7.95 -14.11 10.34
CA PRO A 291 6.61 -13.90 9.80
C PRO A 291 5.93 -15.24 9.52
N LYS A 292 4.59 -15.27 9.60
CA LYS A 292 3.82 -16.49 9.37
C LYS A 292 4.06 -17.03 7.96
N PHE A 293 4.59 -18.25 7.88
CA PHE A 293 4.92 -18.92 6.62
C PHE A 293 4.59 -20.41 6.75
N ASP A 294 3.37 -20.76 6.34
CA ASP A 294 2.83 -22.10 6.51
C ASP A 294 3.31 -23.03 5.38
N VAL A 295 4.10 -24.05 5.74
CA VAL A 295 4.61 -25.05 4.79
C VAL A 295 3.79 -26.33 4.92
N ALA A 296 3.11 -26.72 3.84
CA ALA A 296 2.32 -27.95 3.82
C ALA A 296 3.20 -29.20 4.03
N PRO A 297 2.69 -30.27 4.69
CA PRO A 297 3.42 -31.52 4.82
C PRO A 297 3.86 -32.07 3.45
N ASP A 298 5.05 -32.66 3.39
CA ASP A 298 5.66 -33.24 2.17
C ASP A 298 6.14 -32.21 1.13
N CYS A 299 5.91 -30.91 1.32
CA CYS A 299 6.58 -29.84 0.57
C CYS A 299 7.97 -29.50 1.16
N SER A 300 8.76 -28.72 0.44
CA SER A 300 9.99 -28.09 0.93
C SER A 300 9.98 -26.59 0.64
N VAL A 301 10.99 -25.86 1.13
CA VAL A 301 11.17 -24.43 0.86
C VAL A 301 12.46 -24.24 0.08
N GLU A 302 12.43 -23.38 -0.93
CA GLU A 302 13.60 -22.93 -1.69
C GLU A 302 13.64 -21.40 -1.68
N LEU A 303 14.78 -20.82 -2.06
CA LEU A 303 14.84 -19.39 -2.39
C LEU A 303 14.02 -19.15 -3.67
N SER A 304 13.25 -18.06 -3.69
CA SER A 304 12.63 -17.54 -4.92
C SER A 304 13.68 -16.81 -5.76
N PRO A 305 13.37 -16.41 -7.01
CA PRO A 305 14.23 -15.51 -7.79
C PRO A 305 14.59 -14.20 -7.05
N LEU A 306 13.65 -13.63 -6.28
CA LEU A 306 13.89 -12.42 -5.47
C LEU A 306 14.82 -12.69 -4.28
N GLY A 307 14.77 -13.90 -3.72
CA GLY A 307 15.68 -14.34 -2.66
C GLY A 307 17.10 -14.55 -3.17
N TYR A 308 17.26 -15.15 -4.35
CA TYR A 308 18.57 -15.26 -5.01
C TYR A 308 19.13 -13.87 -5.35
N GLN A 309 18.32 -13.01 -5.99
CA GLN A 309 18.73 -11.64 -6.31
C GLN A 309 19.25 -10.90 -5.07
N PHE A 310 18.46 -10.85 -3.99
CA PHE A 310 18.89 -10.19 -2.75
C PHE A 310 20.22 -10.72 -2.19
N PHE A 311 20.45 -12.04 -2.21
CA PHE A 311 21.71 -12.60 -1.72
C PHE A 311 22.89 -12.38 -2.68
N THR A 312 22.65 -12.23 -3.99
CA THR A 312 23.66 -11.79 -4.97
C THR A 312 24.00 -10.31 -4.76
N ASP A 313 23.00 -9.43 -4.73
CA ASP A 313 23.19 -7.99 -4.52
C ASP A 313 23.96 -7.74 -3.20
N LEU A 314 23.61 -8.46 -2.13
CA LEU A 314 24.30 -8.40 -0.83
C LEU A 314 25.73 -8.94 -0.87
N PHE A 315 26.03 -9.90 -1.75
CA PHE A 315 27.40 -10.40 -1.94
C PHE A 315 28.24 -9.33 -2.64
N GLU A 316 27.80 -8.86 -3.80
CA GLU A 316 28.51 -7.89 -4.65
C GLU A 316 28.74 -6.55 -3.93
N THR A 317 27.84 -6.18 -3.02
CA THR A 317 27.97 -4.97 -2.18
C THR A 317 29.09 -5.06 -1.14
N PHE A 318 29.48 -6.27 -0.71
CA PHE A 318 30.49 -6.48 0.33
C PHE A 318 31.80 -7.12 -0.17
N ASP A 319 31.83 -7.61 -1.42
CA ASP A 319 33.04 -7.98 -2.18
C ASP A 319 33.75 -6.70 -2.65
N LYS A 320 34.60 -6.12 -1.79
CA LYS A 320 35.12 -4.76 -2.00
C LYS A 320 36.32 -4.70 -2.94
N ASP A 321 37.03 -5.80 -3.11
CA ASP A 321 38.12 -5.94 -4.08
C ASP A 321 37.70 -6.63 -5.39
N GLN A 322 36.43 -7.03 -5.50
CA GLN A 322 35.79 -7.62 -6.69
C GLN A 322 36.52 -8.87 -7.20
N ASP A 323 37.00 -9.70 -6.26
CA ASP A 323 37.65 -10.97 -6.59
C ASP A 323 36.68 -12.16 -6.68
N GLY A 324 35.40 -11.93 -6.36
CA GLY A 324 34.33 -12.93 -6.43
C GLY A 324 34.27 -13.84 -5.20
N ALA A 325 35.00 -13.53 -4.11
CA ALA A 325 35.04 -14.31 -2.89
C ALA A 325 35.09 -13.44 -1.60
N LEU A 326 34.07 -13.57 -0.75
CA LEU A 326 34.03 -12.85 0.53
C LEU A 326 35.05 -13.41 1.53
N LYS A 327 35.99 -12.56 1.94
CA LYS A 327 37.00 -12.85 2.97
C LYS A 327 36.37 -12.80 4.37
N THR A 328 37.07 -13.33 5.37
CA THR A 328 36.57 -13.37 6.78
C THR A 328 36.11 -12.00 7.28
N VAL A 329 36.86 -10.93 6.96
CA VAL A 329 36.54 -9.56 7.38
C VAL A 329 35.28 -9.02 6.69
N GLU A 330 35.06 -9.38 5.43
CA GLU A 330 33.86 -8.96 4.67
C GLU A 330 32.63 -9.74 5.14
N LEU A 331 32.77 -11.05 5.40
CA LEU A 331 31.72 -11.87 6.04
C LEU A 331 31.32 -11.31 7.41
N GLU A 332 32.27 -10.86 8.24
CA GLU A 332 31.99 -10.18 9.50
C GLU A 332 31.24 -8.85 9.29
N GLN A 333 31.56 -8.10 8.23
CA GLN A 333 30.85 -6.86 7.87
C GLN A 333 29.41 -7.13 7.38
N VAL A 334 29.20 -8.13 6.51
CA VAL A 334 27.88 -8.58 6.02
C VAL A 334 26.96 -8.90 7.20
N PHE A 335 27.45 -9.69 8.17
CA PHE A 335 26.67 -10.09 9.33
C PHE A 335 26.63 -9.05 10.45
N SER A 336 27.22 -7.84 10.29
CA SER A 336 27.29 -6.82 11.34
C SER A 336 25.96 -6.15 11.70
N THR A 337 24.89 -6.43 10.95
CA THR A 337 23.49 -6.05 11.24
C THR A 337 22.67 -7.22 11.84
N SER A 338 23.31 -8.33 12.15
CA SER A 338 22.72 -9.55 12.71
C SER A 338 23.37 -9.92 14.06
N PRO A 339 22.86 -10.93 14.79
CA PRO A 339 23.53 -11.47 15.99
C PRO A 339 24.89 -12.13 15.72
N GLY A 340 25.28 -12.32 14.45
CA GLY A 340 26.53 -12.96 14.02
C GLY A 340 26.30 -13.91 12.84
N ASN A 341 27.36 -14.55 12.35
CA ASN A 341 27.26 -15.52 11.25
C ASN A 341 26.41 -16.76 11.69
N PRO A 342 25.32 -17.11 10.97
CA PRO A 342 24.41 -18.20 11.35
C PRO A 342 25.09 -19.58 11.34
N TRP A 343 26.17 -19.73 10.56
CA TRP A 343 26.88 -20.98 10.33
C TRP A 343 28.18 -21.09 11.15
N SER A 344 28.44 -20.14 12.04
CA SER A 344 29.60 -20.11 12.96
C SER A 344 29.79 -21.42 13.75
N THR A 345 28.71 -22.13 14.07
CA THR A 345 28.74 -23.42 14.77
C THR A 345 28.88 -24.65 13.85
N GLN A 346 28.76 -24.46 12.53
CA GLN A 346 28.67 -25.52 11.51
C GLN A 346 30.00 -25.79 10.77
N LYS A 347 31.11 -25.18 11.21
CA LYS A 347 32.42 -25.17 10.52
C LYS A 347 32.40 -24.48 9.14
N PHE A 348 31.47 -23.57 8.88
CA PHE A 348 31.56 -22.69 7.71
C PHE A 348 32.90 -21.93 7.71
N PRO A 349 33.64 -21.83 6.59
CA PRO A 349 33.23 -22.13 5.22
C PRO A 349 33.56 -23.55 4.69
N ASP A 350 33.90 -24.54 5.54
CA ASP A 350 34.18 -25.92 5.09
C ASP A 350 32.94 -26.65 4.53
N THR A 351 31.75 -26.09 4.74
CA THR A 351 30.46 -26.65 4.28
C THR A 351 30.15 -26.34 2.81
N THR A 352 30.92 -25.48 2.15
CA THR A 352 30.63 -24.97 0.80
C THR A 352 31.90 -24.67 0.02
N SER A 353 31.79 -24.30 -1.27
CA SER A 353 32.95 -23.95 -2.11
C SER A 353 33.63 -22.65 -1.66
N SER A 354 34.96 -22.72 -1.48
CA SER A 354 35.84 -21.56 -1.31
C SER A 354 36.84 -21.49 -2.46
N ASP A 355 37.50 -20.35 -2.60
CA ASP A 355 38.70 -20.20 -3.42
C ASP A 355 39.92 -20.87 -2.77
N ASP A 356 41.10 -20.69 -3.38
CA ASP A 356 42.39 -21.18 -2.88
C ASP A 356 42.85 -20.48 -1.58
N SER A 357 42.36 -19.27 -1.28
CA SER A 357 42.65 -18.56 -0.02
C SER A 357 41.73 -18.97 1.16
N GLY A 358 40.61 -19.65 0.87
CA GLY A 358 39.59 -20.04 1.85
C GLY A 358 38.43 -19.06 1.98
N ALA A 359 38.40 -17.99 1.18
CA ALA A 359 37.32 -17.02 1.03
C ALA A 359 36.10 -17.64 0.31
N VAL A 360 34.90 -17.12 0.59
CA VAL A 360 33.65 -17.75 0.16
C VAL A 360 33.21 -17.19 -1.18
N THR A 361 33.34 -17.99 -2.23
CA THR A 361 32.84 -17.69 -3.59
C THR A 361 31.34 -17.36 -3.61
N LEU A 362 30.89 -16.54 -4.58
CA LEU A 362 29.45 -16.28 -4.81
C LEU A 362 28.63 -17.57 -4.95
N GLN A 363 29.15 -18.54 -5.71
CA GLN A 363 28.57 -19.88 -5.83
C GLN A 363 28.41 -20.57 -4.46
N GLY A 364 29.45 -20.53 -3.63
CA GLY A 364 29.45 -21.12 -2.29
C GLY A 364 28.49 -20.42 -1.32
N TRP A 365 28.37 -19.10 -1.43
CA TRP A 365 27.43 -18.27 -0.68
C TRP A 365 25.97 -18.60 -1.00
N LEU A 366 25.59 -18.60 -2.28
CA LEU A 366 24.23 -18.94 -2.72
C LEU A 366 23.88 -20.41 -2.42
N ALA A 367 24.86 -21.32 -2.52
CA ALA A 367 24.72 -22.71 -2.12
C ALA A 367 24.43 -22.85 -0.62
N GLN A 368 25.18 -22.14 0.24
CA GLN A 368 24.99 -22.15 1.69
C GLN A 368 23.61 -21.58 2.11
N TRP A 369 23.14 -20.50 1.48
CA TRP A 369 21.78 -20.00 1.70
C TRP A 369 20.69 -20.96 1.18
N SER A 370 20.93 -21.63 0.06
CA SER A 370 20.02 -22.66 -0.47
C SER A 370 19.89 -23.85 0.49
N MET A 371 21.00 -24.31 1.08
CA MET A 371 21.00 -25.34 2.13
C MET A 371 20.26 -24.89 3.39
N THR A 372 20.57 -23.68 3.88
CA THR A 372 19.93 -23.11 5.07
C THR A 372 18.42 -23.00 4.87
N THR A 373 17.97 -22.60 3.68
CA THR A 373 16.55 -22.46 3.35
C THR A 373 15.84 -23.80 3.27
N LEU A 374 16.46 -24.83 2.69
CA LEU A 374 15.85 -26.15 2.60
C LEU A 374 15.71 -26.83 3.98
N LEU A 375 16.73 -26.69 4.84
CA LEU A 375 16.80 -27.37 6.13
C LEU A 375 16.10 -26.58 7.25
N GLU A 376 16.24 -25.25 7.27
CA GLU A 376 15.81 -24.35 8.34
C GLU A 376 15.30 -23.00 7.79
N HIS A 377 14.28 -23.01 6.94
CA HIS A 377 13.72 -21.79 6.32
C HIS A 377 13.39 -20.65 7.30
N LYS A 378 13.09 -20.94 8.58
CA LYS A 378 12.90 -19.93 9.64
C LYS A 378 14.17 -19.14 9.93
N THR A 379 15.34 -19.79 9.90
CA THR A 379 16.64 -19.16 10.03
C THR A 379 16.87 -18.22 8.83
N THR A 380 16.53 -18.63 7.60
CA THR A 380 16.57 -17.72 6.44
C THR A 380 15.65 -16.50 6.61
N LEU A 381 14.39 -16.68 7.04
CA LEU A 381 13.46 -15.57 7.29
C LEU A 381 13.98 -14.57 8.33
N ALA A 382 14.57 -15.07 9.42
CA ALA A 382 15.18 -14.22 10.45
C ALA A 382 16.35 -13.42 9.89
N TYR A 383 17.22 -14.04 9.09
CA TYR A 383 18.36 -13.36 8.48
C TYR A 383 18.00 -12.41 7.35
N LEU A 384 16.98 -12.70 6.54
CA LEU A 384 16.38 -11.70 5.64
C LEU A 384 15.89 -10.47 6.43
N GLY A 385 15.38 -10.67 7.65
CA GLY A 385 15.03 -9.59 8.57
C GLY A 385 16.22 -8.85 9.16
N TYR A 386 17.28 -9.56 9.58
CA TYR A 386 18.50 -8.94 10.11
C TYR A 386 19.23 -8.12 9.05
N LEU A 387 19.42 -8.70 7.86
CA LEU A 387 20.16 -8.14 6.73
C LEU A 387 19.36 -7.12 5.90
N GLY A 388 18.05 -6.98 6.16
CA GLY A 388 17.23 -5.89 5.64
C GLY A 388 16.67 -6.10 4.23
N TYR A 389 16.18 -7.31 3.92
CA TYR A 389 15.47 -7.60 2.67
C TYR A 389 14.42 -6.52 2.34
N PRO A 390 14.48 -5.88 1.15
CA PRO A 390 13.69 -4.69 0.87
C PRO A 390 12.24 -4.97 0.44
N GLY A 391 11.93 -6.18 -0.04
CA GLY A 391 10.60 -6.53 -0.52
C GLY A 391 9.62 -6.85 0.60
N GLU A 392 8.37 -6.41 0.46
CA GLU A 392 7.26 -6.81 1.33
C GLU A 392 6.15 -7.50 0.51
N PRO A 393 5.55 -8.61 1.01
CA PRO A 393 5.90 -9.30 2.25
C PRO A 393 7.25 -10.03 2.13
N ARG A 394 8.07 -9.99 3.18
CA ARG A 394 9.38 -10.67 3.21
C ARG A 394 9.35 -12.16 2.86
N THR A 395 8.22 -12.82 3.11
CA THR A 395 7.99 -14.22 2.73
C THR A 395 8.11 -14.46 1.22
N GLY A 396 7.91 -13.43 0.39
CA GLY A 396 8.11 -13.47 -1.06
C GLY A 396 9.56 -13.72 -1.50
N ALA A 397 10.54 -13.59 -0.59
CA ALA A 397 11.91 -14.06 -0.85
C ALA A 397 11.99 -15.59 -0.98
N LEU A 398 11.03 -16.34 -0.44
CA LEU A 398 11.00 -17.80 -0.41
C LEU A 398 9.88 -18.36 -1.30
N GLN A 399 10.06 -19.59 -1.79
CA GLN A 399 9.03 -20.33 -2.52
C GLN A 399 8.78 -21.70 -1.89
N VAL A 400 7.51 -22.09 -1.77
CA VAL A 400 7.13 -23.43 -1.32
C VAL A 400 7.06 -24.36 -2.54
N THR A 401 7.78 -25.47 -2.49
CA THR A 401 7.82 -26.45 -3.58
C THR A 401 6.58 -27.33 -3.60
N ARG A 402 6.39 -28.11 -4.66
CA ARG A 402 5.31 -29.09 -4.76
C ARG A 402 5.56 -30.28 -3.80
N PRO A 403 4.50 -30.96 -3.32
CA PRO A 403 4.66 -32.14 -2.49
C PRO A 403 5.53 -33.22 -3.16
N ARG A 404 6.57 -33.68 -2.48
CA ARG A 404 7.55 -34.66 -3.00
C ARG A 404 6.90 -35.94 -3.53
N LYS A 405 5.81 -36.41 -2.92
CA LYS A 405 5.01 -37.57 -3.37
C LYS A 405 4.34 -37.33 -4.72
N THR A 406 3.98 -36.10 -5.05
CA THR A 406 3.40 -35.76 -6.37
C THR A 406 4.48 -35.81 -7.45
N ASP A 407 5.67 -35.26 -7.19
CA ASP A 407 6.79 -35.28 -8.12
C ASP A 407 7.30 -36.73 -8.33
N ARG A 408 7.48 -37.50 -7.24
CA ARG A 408 7.82 -38.94 -7.31
C ARG A 408 6.79 -39.74 -8.12
N ARG A 409 5.48 -39.46 -7.99
CA ARG A 409 4.41 -40.11 -8.80
C ARG A 409 4.47 -39.74 -10.29
N LYS A 410 4.80 -38.48 -10.62
CA LYS A 410 4.93 -38.02 -12.01
C LYS A 410 6.25 -38.46 -12.66
N GLY A 411 7.26 -38.79 -11.87
CA GLY A 411 8.56 -39.28 -12.34
C GLY A 411 9.51 -38.22 -12.86
N LYS A 412 9.15 -36.93 -12.75
CA LYS A 412 9.98 -35.78 -13.12
C LYS A 412 9.86 -34.72 -12.03
N VAL A 413 10.99 -34.35 -11.44
CA VAL A 413 11.10 -33.35 -10.38
C VAL A 413 11.56 -32.02 -11.00
N THR A 414 10.92 -30.90 -10.63
CA THR A 414 11.24 -29.56 -11.19
C THR A 414 11.93 -28.63 -10.18
N ARG A 415 12.34 -29.16 -9.03
CA ARG A 415 13.05 -28.43 -7.97
C ARG A 415 14.47 -28.03 -8.35
N ASN A 416 15.04 -27.10 -7.58
CA ASN A 416 16.40 -26.61 -7.75
C ASN A 416 17.35 -27.10 -6.65
N VAL A 417 16.83 -27.46 -5.48
CA VAL A 417 17.63 -27.91 -4.35
C VAL A 417 17.28 -29.37 -3.98
N PHE A 418 18.30 -30.23 -3.95
CA PHE A 418 18.18 -31.66 -3.67
C PHE A 418 18.94 -32.07 -2.42
N LEU A 419 18.29 -32.87 -1.56
CA LEU A 419 18.89 -33.41 -0.33
C LEU A 419 19.30 -34.87 -0.50
N CYS A 420 20.57 -35.19 -0.28
CA CYS A 420 21.11 -36.53 -0.42
C CYS A 420 21.72 -37.03 0.89
N TYR A 421 21.35 -38.23 1.30
CA TYR A 421 21.91 -38.90 2.48
C TYR A 421 23.03 -39.86 2.08
N VAL A 422 24.20 -39.77 2.72
CA VAL A 422 25.37 -40.57 2.42
C VAL A 422 25.60 -41.58 3.55
N CYS A 423 25.33 -42.85 3.28
CA CYS A 423 25.29 -43.94 4.26
C CYS A 423 26.31 -45.04 3.92
N GLY A 424 26.87 -45.70 4.94
CA GLY A 424 27.91 -46.71 4.72
C GLY A 424 28.81 -46.93 5.94
N ALA A 425 29.66 -47.96 5.86
CA ALA A 425 30.49 -48.38 6.99
C ALA A 425 31.46 -47.30 7.52
N ALA A 426 31.94 -47.47 8.75
CA ALA A 426 33.07 -46.70 9.26
C ALA A 426 34.30 -46.89 8.34
N GLY A 427 35.03 -45.81 8.04
CA GLY A 427 36.19 -45.87 7.14
C GLY A 427 35.88 -45.99 5.63
N SER A 428 34.61 -46.10 5.20
CA SER A 428 34.26 -46.26 3.77
C SER A 428 34.44 -45.00 2.89
N GLY A 429 35.08 -43.94 3.39
CA GLY A 429 35.39 -42.75 2.58
C GLY A 429 34.25 -41.74 2.39
N LYS A 430 33.12 -41.89 3.10
CA LYS A 430 31.99 -40.94 3.07
C LYS A 430 32.43 -39.48 3.22
N THR A 431 33.17 -39.17 4.28
CA THR A 431 33.62 -37.81 4.58
C THR A 431 34.57 -37.25 3.52
N SER A 432 35.38 -38.11 2.90
CA SER A 432 36.25 -37.74 1.77
C SER A 432 35.44 -37.37 0.54
N LEU A 433 34.33 -38.07 0.26
CA LEU A 433 33.40 -37.76 -0.83
C LEU A 433 32.69 -36.41 -0.59
N LEU A 434 32.25 -36.15 0.64
CA LEU A 434 31.65 -34.85 1.01
C LEU A 434 32.66 -33.70 0.89
N LYS A 435 33.87 -33.86 1.43
CA LYS A 435 34.93 -32.84 1.33
C LYS A 435 35.31 -32.55 -0.12
N ALA A 436 35.47 -33.58 -0.95
CA ALA A 436 35.76 -33.43 -2.38
C ALA A 436 34.66 -32.65 -3.12
N PHE A 437 33.38 -32.85 -2.76
CA PHE A 437 32.27 -32.11 -3.35
C PHE A 437 32.30 -30.61 -3.02
N ALA A 438 32.73 -30.26 -1.81
CA ALA A 438 32.94 -28.87 -1.38
C ALA A 438 34.30 -28.28 -1.81
N GLY A 439 35.11 -29.00 -2.61
CA GLY A 439 36.45 -28.56 -3.01
C GLY A 439 37.50 -28.59 -1.89
N LYS A 440 37.21 -29.24 -0.75
CA LYS A 440 38.07 -29.22 0.45
C LYS A 440 39.07 -30.40 0.46
N PRO A 441 40.30 -30.21 0.95
CA PRO A 441 41.30 -31.27 0.99
C PRO A 441 40.91 -32.41 1.94
N SER A 442 41.11 -33.65 1.50
CA SER A 442 40.95 -34.84 2.33
C SER A 442 42.24 -35.16 3.09
N THR A 443 42.14 -35.29 4.43
CA THR A 443 43.24 -35.82 5.26
C THR A 443 43.35 -37.34 5.11
N SER A 444 44.57 -37.88 5.24
CA SER A 444 44.83 -39.32 5.35
C SER A 444 44.55 -39.89 6.75
N ILE A 445 44.38 -39.03 7.75
CA ILE A 445 44.07 -39.40 9.13
C ILE A 445 42.56 -39.68 9.24
N TYR A 446 42.20 -40.86 9.74
CA TYR A 446 40.80 -41.20 9.96
C TYR A 446 40.23 -40.54 11.22
N GLU A 447 39.25 -39.66 11.05
CA GLU A 447 38.46 -39.07 12.12
C GLU A 447 37.04 -39.64 12.10
N PRO A 448 36.55 -40.29 13.18
CA PRO A 448 35.18 -40.77 13.25
C PRO A 448 34.13 -39.64 13.25
N THR A 449 33.18 -39.71 12.32
CA THR A 449 32.02 -38.80 12.25
C THR A 449 31.19 -38.88 13.54
N SER A 450 31.30 -37.87 14.40
CA SER A 450 30.68 -37.81 15.73
C SER A 450 29.38 -37.01 15.79
N LYS A 451 29.18 -36.08 14.85
CA LYS A 451 27.98 -35.25 14.65
C LYS A 451 27.54 -35.33 13.18
N MET A 452 26.36 -34.82 12.89
CA MET A 452 25.91 -34.56 11.52
C MET A 452 26.89 -33.63 10.79
N LEU A 453 27.30 -34.00 9.58
CA LEU A 453 28.10 -33.17 8.69
C LEU A 453 27.31 -32.94 7.40
N SER A 454 27.12 -31.68 7.02
CA SER A 454 26.41 -31.27 5.81
C SER A 454 27.36 -30.45 4.93
N VAL A 455 27.36 -30.73 3.63
CA VAL A 455 28.03 -29.90 2.62
C VAL A 455 27.06 -29.59 1.49
N VAL A 456 27.27 -28.47 0.80
CA VAL A 456 26.46 -28.04 -0.34
C VAL A 456 27.35 -27.43 -1.43
N ASN A 457 26.99 -27.66 -2.68
CA ASN A 457 27.61 -27.01 -3.84
C ASN A 457 26.60 -27.00 -5.01
N SER A 458 26.88 -26.22 -6.05
CA SER A 458 26.15 -26.26 -7.32
C SER A 458 26.64 -27.38 -8.24
N VAL A 459 25.76 -27.85 -9.12
CA VAL A 459 26.04 -28.85 -10.17
C VAL A 459 25.28 -28.43 -11.44
N ALA A 460 26.00 -28.25 -12.55
CA ALA A 460 25.43 -27.79 -13.82
C ALA A 460 24.91 -28.96 -14.67
N ILE A 461 23.60 -29.04 -14.89
CA ILE A 461 22.92 -30.15 -15.58
C ILE A 461 21.87 -29.63 -16.55
N GLU A 462 21.90 -30.16 -17.78
CA GLU A 462 20.92 -29.85 -18.84
C GLU A 462 20.80 -28.33 -19.13
N GLY A 463 21.88 -27.57 -18.92
CA GLY A 463 21.91 -26.11 -19.08
C GLY A 463 21.32 -25.32 -17.91
N SER A 464 21.12 -25.97 -16.75
CA SER A 464 20.63 -25.33 -15.51
C SER A 464 21.52 -25.69 -14.32
N GLU A 465 21.73 -24.74 -13.41
CA GLU A 465 22.39 -25.03 -12.14
C GLU A 465 21.41 -25.62 -11.13
N LYS A 466 21.88 -26.60 -10.35
CA LYS A 466 21.15 -27.25 -9.27
C LYS A 466 22.01 -27.31 -8.02
N TYR A 467 21.43 -27.08 -6.86
CA TYR A 467 22.14 -27.19 -5.59
C TYR A 467 21.93 -28.58 -5.00
N LEU A 468 23.03 -29.28 -4.72
CA LEU A 468 23.02 -30.59 -4.10
C LEU A 468 23.57 -30.46 -2.68
N ILE A 469 22.83 -31.00 -1.70
CA ILE A 469 23.23 -31.04 -0.30
C ILE A 469 23.54 -32.49 0.05
N LEU A 470 24.75 -32.77 0.54
CA LEU A 470 25.16 -34.10 1.00
C LEU A 470 25.22 -34.10 2.53
N GLN A 471 24.54 -35.05 3.17
CA GLN A 471 24.55 -35.22 4.63
C GLN A 471 25.13 -36.59 5.03
N GLU A 472 26.16 -36.57 5.88
CA GLU A 472 26.74 -37.75 6.52
C GLU A 472 26.36 -37.80 8.01
N PHE A 473 25.93 -38.98 8.46
CA PHE A 473 25.49 -39.22 9.82
C PHE A 473 26.58 -39.90 10.65
N GLY A 474 26.86 -39.37 11.84
CA GLY A 474 27.58 -40.13 12.86
C GLY A 474 26.76 -41.34 13.34
N SER A 475 27.42 -42.41 13.80
CA SER A 475 26.80 -43.73 14.04
C SER A 475 25.55 -43.72 14.95
N LYS A 476 25.49 -42.81 15.93
CA LYS A 476 24.31 -42.60 16.80
C LYS A 476 23.15 -41.93 16.04
N TYR A 477 23.44 -40.93 15.21
CA TYR A 477 22.45 -40.14 14.48
C TYR A 477 21.95 -40.84 13.21
N GLU A 478 22.74 -41.74 12.63
CA GLU A 478 22.34 -42.53 11.44
C GLU A 478 21.13 -43.41 11.79
N GLN A 479 21.21 -44.19 12.87
CA GLN A 479 20.10 -45.04 13.32
C GLN A 479 18.85 -44.23 13.69
N GLU A 480 19.01 -43.07 14.35
CA GLU A 480 17.88 -42.21 14.71
C GLU A 480 17.19 -41.62 13.46
N THR A 481 17.97 -41.22 12.46
CA THR A 481 17.45 -40.64 11.23
C THR A 481 16.78 -41.70 10.36
N LEU A 482 17.44 -42.83 10.12
CA LEU A 482 16.92 -43.90 9.25
C LEU A 482 15.69 -44.63 9.84
N ARG A 483 15.51 -44.64 11.17
CA ARG A 483 14.26 -45.12 11.80
C ARG A 483 13.08 -44.18 11.62
N ASN A 484 13.32 -42.90 11.35
CA ASN A 484 12.26 -41.90 11.30
C ASN A 484 11.83 -41.67 9.85
N SER A 485 10.66 -42.21 9.48
CA SER A 485 10.09 -42.05 8.13
C SER A 485 9.94 -40.59 7.72
N LYS A 486 9.62 -39.67 8.65
CA LYS A 486 9.54 -38.24 8.35
C LYS A 486 10.88 -37.60 8.01
N LYS A 487 12.00 -38.12 8.55
CA LYS A 487 13.35 -37.65 8.20
C LYS A 487 13.80 -38.26 6.87
N THR A 488 13.63 -39.57 6.69
CA THR A 488 14.01 -40.26 5.44
C THR A 488 13.19 -39.81 4.22
N ASP A 489 11.91 -39.47 4.38
CA ASP A 489 11.08 -38.94 3.29
C ASP A 489 11.60 -37.58 2.73
N LEU A 490 12.38 -36.82 3.51
CA LEU A 490 13.03 -35.57 3.06
C LEU A 490 14.19 -35.81 2.09
N ALA A 491 14.77 -37.00 2.06
CA ALA A 491 15.84 -37.33 1.12
C ALA A 491 15.29 -37.47 -0.30
N ASP A 492 15.96 -36.82 -1.25
CA ASP A 492 15.74 -37.02 -2.68
C ASP A 492 16.47 -38.26 -3.18
N VAL A 493 17.67 -38.52 -2.66
CA VAL A 493 18.51 -39.68 -3.01
C VAL A 493 19.21 -40.21 -1.75
N ILE A 494 19.41 -41.53 -1.68
CA ILE A 494 20.37 -42.16 -0.75
C ILE A 494 21.56 -42.69 -1.54
N VAL A 495 22.77 -42.28 -1.16
CA VAL A 495 24.03 -42.76 -1.70
C VAL A 495 24.64 -43.74 -0.71
N TYR A 496 24.71 -45.00 -1.11
CA TYR A 496 25.35 -46.05 -0.34
C TYR A 496 26.82 -46.21 -0.73
N VAL A 497 27.71 -45.95 0.22
CA VAL A 497 29.15 -45.88 0.03
C VAL A 497 29.83 -47.09 0.66
N HIS A 498 30.38 -47.96 -0.17
CA HIS A 498 31.28 -49.04 0.26
C HIS A 498 32.70 -48.78 -0.23
N ASP A 499 33.67 -49.40 0.45
CA ASP A 499 35.08 -49.38 0.09
C ASP A 499 35.36 -50.56 -0.83
N SER A 500 35.98 -50.35 -1.99
CA SER A 500 36.32 -51.45 -2.90
C SER A 500 37.43 -52.36 -2.37
N SER A 501 38.22 -51.90 -1.39
CA SER A 501 39.33 -52.64 -0.78
C SER A 501 38.98 -53.33 0.55
N ASP A 502 37.93 -52.90 1.26
CA ASP A 502 37.45 -53.63 2.45
C ASP A 502 36.39 -54.67 2.06
N THR A 503 36.73 -55.94 2.29
CA THR A 503 35.88 -57.11 2.11
C THR A 503 34.54 -57.07 2.86
N ASN A 504 34.40 -56.29 3.95
CA ASN A 504 33.18 -56.29 4.78
C ASN A 504 32.27 -55.09 4.53
N SER A 505 32.78 -54.00 3.94
CA SER A 505 32.09 -52.71 3.84
C SER A 505 30.73 -52.78 3.14
N PHE A 506 30.58 -53.63 2.12
CA PHE A 506 29.31 -53.80 1.41
C PHE A 506 28.23 -54.50 2.24
N SER A 507 28.61 -55.42 3.13
CA SER A 507 27.64 -56.14 3.99
C SER A 507 26.86 -55.18 4.90
N TYR A 508 27.51 -54.10 5.35
CA TYR A 508 26.91 -53.05 6.16
C TYR A 508 25.70 -52.39 5.47
N ILE A 509 25.83 -52.08 4.18
CA ILE A 509 24.77 -51.45 3.37
C ILE A 509 23.57 -52.39 3.22
N SER A 510 23.82 -53.67 2.92
CA SER A 510 22.76 -54.66 2.75
C SER A 510 21.95 -54.80 4.04
N ASN A 511 22.62 -54.90 5.18
CA ASN A 511 22.00 -54.96 6.50
C ASN A 511 21.20 -53.69 6.83
N LEU A 512 21.76 -52.50 6.58
CA LEU A 512 21.12 -51.21 6.82
C LEU A 512 19.83 -51.06 5.98
N ARG A 513 19.85 -51.45 4.71
CA ARG A 513 18.65 -51.43 3.84
C ARG A 513 17.56 -52.38 4.33
N GLN A 514 17.93 -53.61 4.71
CA GLN A 514 16.99 -54.59 5.27
C GLN A 514 16.38 -54.12 6.60
N GLN A 515 17.17 -53.47 7.45
CA GLN A 515 16.74 -53.02 8.77
C GLN A 515 15.75 -51.84 8.73
N TYR A 516 15.90 -50.91 7.78
CA TYR A 516 15.17 -49.64 7.76
C TYR A 516 14.16 -49.47 6.60
N VAL A 517 14.04 -50.44 5.69
CA VAL A 517 13.02 -50.47 4.61
C VAL A 517 13.05 -49.21 3.73
N LEU A 518 14.24 -48.89 3.22
CA LEU A 518 14.53 -47.65 2.49
C LEU A 518 14.21 -47.72 0.99
N ASP A 519 13.67 -48.84 0.51
CA ASP A 519 13.44 -49.18 -0.91
C ASP A 519 12.36 -48.35 -1.63
N HIS A 520 11.80 -47.34 -0.96
CA HIS A 520 10.90 -46.35 -1.54
C HIS A 520 11.61 -45.07 -1.98
N ILE A 521 12.91 -44.93 -1.70
CA ILE A 521 13.73 -43.74 -1.96
C ILE A 521 14.71 -44.05 -3.11
N PRO A 522 14.91 -43.14 -4.08
CA PRO A 522 15.92 -43.28 -5.13
C PRO A 522 17.31 -43.53 -4.54
N THR A 523 18.04 -44.47 -5.12
CA THR A 523 19.27 -45.01 -4.54
C THR A 523 20.40 -45.08 -5.56
N LEU A 524 21.61 -44.66 -5.16
CA LEU A 524 22.86 -44.86 -5.88
C LEU A 524 23.84 -45.67 -5.02
N PHE A 525 24.59 -46.58 -5.63
CA PHE A 525 25.70 -47.30 -5.00
C PHE A 525 27.02 -46.73 -5.50
N VAL A 526 27.97 -46.50 -4.59
CA VAL A 526 29.29 -45.92 -4.86
C VAL A 526 30.37 -46.79 -4.22
N ALA A 527 31.36 -47.16 -5.02
CA ALA A 527 32.54 -47.91 -4.62
C ALA A 527 33.73 -46.95 -4.51
N THR A 528 34.07 -46.53 -3.28
CA THR A 528 35.20 -45.64 -3.02
C THR A 528 36.53 -46.39 -2.95
N LYS A 529 37.63 -45.64 -3.10
CA LYS A 529 39.01 -46.13 -3.06
C LYS A 529 39.33 -47.11 -4.20
N SER A 530 38.78 -46.84 -5.38
CA SER A 530 39.08 -47.59 -6.62
C SER A 530 40.54 -47.47 -7.10
N ASP A 531 41.37 -46.66 -6.44
CA ASP A 531 42.83 -46.64 -6.58
C ASP A 531 43.56 -47.75 -5.79
N LEU A 532 42.83 -48.50 -4.97
CA LEU A 532 43.32 -49.66 -4.23
C LEU A 532 42.84 -50.97 -4.87
N ASP A 533 43.54 -52.07 -4.57
CA ASP A 533 43.20 -53.40 -5.08
C ASP A 533 41.74 -53.78 -4.75
N LEU A 534 41.01 -54.24 -5.77
CA LEU A 534 39.62 -54.66 -5.65
C LEU A 534 39.50 -55.93 -4.82
N ALA A 535 38.91 -55.81 -3.63
CA ALA A 535 38.66 -56.92 -2.72
C ALA A 535 37.28 -57.55 -2.96
N GLN A 536 37.26 -58.90 -3.03
CA GLN A 536 36.01 -59.65 -3.10
C GLN A 536 35.17 -59.44 -1.84
N GLN A 537 33.93 -59.00 -2.02
CA GLN A 537 33.04 -58.65 -0.91
C GLN A 537 32.47 -59.90 -0.23
N ARG A 538 32.53 -59.94 1.10
CA ARG A 538 31.99 -61.00 1.97
C ARG A 538 30.48 -60.84 2.14
N HIS A 539 29.77 -61.07 1.05
CA HIS A 539 28.32 -60.99 0.96
C HIS A 539 27.82 -62.09 0.01
N GLU A 540 26.56 -62.51 0.13
CA GLU A 540 25.96 -63.61 -0.67
C GLU A 540 26.10 -63.42 -2.19
N VAL A 541 26.18 -62.16 -2.61
CA VAL A 541 26.43 -61.74 -4.00
C VAL A 541 27.34 -60.52 -4.02
N GLN A 542 28.14 -60.39 -5.08
CA GLN A 542 28.95 -59.20 -5.32
C GLN A 542 28.08 -57.95 -5.62
N PRO A 543 28.62 -56.73 -5.42
CA PRO A 543 27.84 -55.48 -5.50
C PRO A 543 27.13 -55.24 -6.83
N ASP A 544 27.75 -55.67 -7.93
CA ASP A 544 27.20 -55.63 -9.29
C ASP A 544 25.93 -56.47 -9.45
N VAL A 545 26.00 -57.73 -9.02
CA VAL A 545 24.90 -58.69 -9.06
C VAL A 545 23.78 -58.24 -8.11
N TYR A 546 24.13 -57.66 -6.96
CA TYR A 546 23.17 -57.11 -6.02
C TYR A 546 22.36 -55.95 -6.63
N CYS A 547 23.02 -54.95 -7.21
CA CYS A 547 22.34 -53.82 -7.83
C CYS A 547 21.46 -54.26 -9.01
N ARG A 548 21.97 -55.18 -9.84
CA ARG A 548 21.20 -55.74 -10.97
C ARG A 548 19.95 -56.49 -10.52
N ARG A 549 20.00 -57.25 -9.41
CA ARG A 549 18.83 -57.93 -8.82
C ARG A 549 17.74 -56.95 -8.33
N LEU A 550 18.11 -55.71 -8.03
CA LEU A 550 17.19 -54.65 -7.60
C LEU A 550 16.66 -53.80 -8.76
N GLY A 551 17.13 -54.05 -9.99
CA GLY A 551 16.83 -53.23 -11.16
C GLY A 551 17.55 -51.88 -11.16
N LEU A 552 18.66 -51.75 -10.41
CA LEU A 552 19.45 -50.53 -10.28
C LEU A 552 20.69 -50.56 -11.17
N GLN A 553 21.27 -49.37 -11.39
CA GLN A 553 22.58 -49.25 -12.04
C GLN A 553 23.71 -49.87 -11.21
N MET A 554 24.80 -50.20 -11.89
CA MET A 554 26.02 -50.73 -11.28
C MET A 554 26.65 -49.70 -10.31
N PRO A 555 27.39 -50.14 -9.27
CA PRO A 555 28.10 -49.21 -8.40
C PRO A 555 29.08 -48.31 -9.15
N VAL A 556 29.01 -47.01 -8.92
CA VAL A 556 29.93 -46.02 -9.50
C VAL A 556 31.25 -46.08 -8.77
N ALA A 557 32.34 -46.43 -9.46
CA ALA A 557 33.68 -46.47 -8.89
C ALA A 557 34.27 -45.06 -8.81
N VAL A 558 34.76 -44.67 -7.62
CA VAL A 558 35.38 -43.36 -7.38
C VAL A 558 36.67 -43.48 -6.57
N SER A 559 37.63 -42.61 -6.86
CA SER A 559 38.82 -42.39 -6.04
C SER A 559 39.05 -40.90 -5.86
N ILE A 560 38.83 -40.44 -4.63
CA ILE A 560 39.09 -39.04 -4.25
C ILE A 560 40.58 -38.73 -4.32
N LYS A 561 41.44 -39.71 -4.01
CA LYS A 561 42.90 -39.56 -3.98
C LYS A 561 43.50 -39.32 -5.37
N THR A 562 42.93 -39.93 -6.42
CA THR A 562 43.39 -39.74 -7.81
C THR A 562 42.54 -38.73 -8.59
N GLY A 563 41.58 -38.07 -7.95
CA GLY A 563 40.64 -37.13 -8.60
C GLY A 563 39.58 -37.79 -9.49
N GLN A 564 39.53 -39.13 -9.54
CA GLN A 564 38.58 -39.88 -10.35
C GLN A 564 37.21 -39.97 -9.66
N THR A 565 36.38 -38.94 -9.81
CA THR A 565 35.03 -38.87 -9.20
C THR A 565 33.91 -39.40 -10.10
N ALA A 566 34.22 -39.79 -11.35
CA ALA A 566 33.30 -40.44 -12.31
C ALA A 566 31.94 -39.74 -12.46
N ASP A 567 31.92 -38.40 -12.38
CA ASP A 567 30.70 -37.57 -12.43
C ASP A 567 29.60 -37.96 -11.44
N VAL A 568 29.98 -38.56 -10.30
CA VAL A 568 29.04 -39.09 -9.30
C VAL A 568 28.02 -38.05 -8.83
N PHE A 569 28.40 -36.77 -8.73
CA PHE A 569 27.50 -35.68 -8.32
C PHE A 569 26.48 -35.29 -9.41
N HIS A 570 26.88 -35.37 -10.69
CA HIS A 570 25.96 -35.23 -11.82
C HIS A 570 24.96 -36.39 -11.84
N GLU A 571 25.40 -37.61 -11.56
CA GLU A 571 24.52 -38.79 -11.49
C GLU A 571 23.52 -38.71 -10.32
N ILE A 572 23.96 -38.28 -9.12
CA ILE A 572 23.06 -38.04 -7.98
C ILE A 572 21.94 -37.06 -8.34
N CYS A 573 22.27 -35.94 -8.98
CA CYS A 573 21.26 -34.97 -9.40
C CYS A 573 20.36 -35.49 -10.54
N ARG A 574 20.91 -36.25 -11.51
CA ARG A 574 20.14 -36.91 -12.57
C ARG A 574 19.10 -37.87 -11.99
N ILE A 575 19.47 -38.63 -10.96
CA ILE A 575 18.57 -39.49 -10.18
C ILE A 575 17.52 -38.66 -9.42
N ALA A 576 17.93 -37.58 -8.75
CA ALA A 576 17.02 -36.70 -8.02
C ALA A 576 15.96 -36.08 -8.94
N MET A 577 16.33 -35.70 -10.17
CA MET A 577 15.43 -35.18 -11.20
C MET A 577 14.50 -36.25 -11.79
N ASN A 578 14.98 -37.50 -11.93
CA ASN A 578 14.28 -38.60 -12.59
C ASN A 578 14.24 -39.88 -11.71
N PRO A 579 13.51 -39.85 -10.57
CA PRO A 579 13.66 -40.84 -9.49
C PRO A 579 13.28 -42.29 -9.86
N ASN A 580 12.39 -42.48 -10.84
CA ASN A 580 11.74 -43.78 -11.09
C ASN A 580 12.69 -44.89 -11.56
N THR A 581 13.81 -44.55 -12.18
CA THR A 581 14.82 -45.51 -12.66
C THR A 581 15.78 -45.99 -11.57
N ALA A 582 15.84 -45.29 -10.43
CA ALA A 582 16.76 -45.56 -9.33
C ALA A 582 16.06 -46.03 -8.04
N ILE A 583 14.74 -46.26 -8.08
CA ILE A 583 13.99 -46.89 -6.98
C ILE A 583 14.07 -48.42 -7.13
N PRO A 584 14.46 -49.19 -6.10
CA PRO A 584 14.46 -50.66 -6.14
C PRO A 584 13.13 -51.25 -6.63
N GLY A 585 13.17 -52.01 -7.72
CA GLY A 585 11.96 -52.58 -8.35
C GLY A 585 10.98 -51.54 -8.95
N GLY A 586 11.41 -50.29 -9.13
CA GLY A 586 10.60 -49.17 -9.64
C GLY A 586 10.12 -49.39 -11.07
N ALA A 587 10.99 -49.93 -11.94
CA ALA A 587 10.67 -50.25 -13.34
C ALA A 587 9.42 -51.16 -13.45
N ASP A 588 9.36 -52.24 -12.67
CA ASP A 588 8.22 -53.16 -12.69
C ASP A 588 6.94 -52.52 -12.13
N ARG A 589 7.04 -51.55 -11.21
CA ARG A 589 5.87 -50.80 -10.73
C ARG A 589 5.34 -49.86 -11.81
N ALA A 590 6.22 -49.14 -12.52
CA ALA A 590 5.85 -48.27 -13.63
C ALA A 590 5.17 -49.05 -14.77
N ILE A 591 5.73 -50.21 -15.15
CA ILE A 591 5.16 -51.11 -16.16
C ILE A 591 3.75 -51.60 -15.74
N ARG A 592 3.57 -52.01 -14.48
CA ARG A 592 2.27 -52.46 -13.94
C ARG A 592 1.24 -51.32 -13.86
N ALA A 593 1.65 -50.09 -13.57
CA ALA A 593 0.77 -48.92 -13.59
C ALA A 593 0.30 -48.59 -15.02
N ALA A 594 1.22 -48.61 -15.99
CA ALA A 594 0.91 -48.40 -17.41
C ALA A 594 0.05 -49.54 -18.01
N ALA A 595 0.11 -50.75 -17.46
CA ALA A 595 -0.81 -51.84 -17.80
C ALA A 595 -2.23 -51.56 -17.27
N ARG A 596 -2.38 -51.20 -15.98
CA ARG A 596 -3.69 -50.86 -15.37
C ARG A 596 -4.38 -49.70 -16.08
N LEU A 597 -3.65 -48.65 -16.45
CA LEU A 597 -4.22 -47.52 -17.19
C LEU A 597 -4.80 -47.94 -18.55
N ARG A 598 -4.09 -48.83 -19.28
CA ARG A 598 -4.60 -49.44 -20.52
C ARG A 598 -5.85 -50.27 -20.28
N THR A 599 -5.93 -51.05 -19.18
CA THR A 599 -7.15 -51.78 -18.81
C THR A 599 -8.33 -50.84 -18.55
N TYR A 600 -8.13 -49.75 -17.80
CA TYR A 600 -9.21 -48.78 -17.52
C TYR A 600 -9.69 -48.07 -18.79
N MET A 601 -8.78 -47.67 -19.68
CA MET A 601 -9.14 -47.08 -20.98
C MET A 601 -9.98 -48.05 -21.83
N ALA A 602 -9.63 -49.34 -21.85
CA ALA A 602 -10.40 -50.37 -22.55
C ALA A 602 -11.80 -50.57 -21.95
N ILE A 603 -11.94 -50.55 -20.61
CA ILE A 603 -13.24 -50.65 -19.93
C ILE A 603 -14.11 -49.43 -20.23
N ALA A 604 -13.55 -48.22 -20.21
CA ALA A 604 -14.27 -46.99 -20.53
C ALA A 604 -14.78 -46.98 -21.99
N ALA A 605 -13.94 -47.42 -22.94
CA ALA A 605 -14.34 -47.58 -24.34
C ALA A 605 -15.45 -48.62 -24.52
N ALA A 606 -15.38 -49.76 -23.81
CA ALA A 606 -16.43 -50.78 -23.85
C ALA A 606 -17.77 -50.28 -23.28
N LEU A 607 -17.74 -49.56 -22.16
CA LEU A 607 -18.95 -48.96 -21.57
C LEU A 607 -19.58 -47.91 -22.50
N GLY A 608 -18.77 -47.01 -23.08
CA GLY A 608 -19.24 -46.03 -24.07
C GLY A 608 -19.85 -46.68 -25.32
N GLY A 609 -19.23 -47.77 -25.80
CA GLY A 609 -19.79 -48.58 -26.89
C GLY A 609 -21.15 -49.21 -26.53
N CYS A 610 -21.30 -49.73 -25.30
CA CYS A 610 -22.58 -50.24 -24.81
C CYS A 610 -23.66 -49.15 -24.69
N THR A 611 -23.30 -47.93 -24.27
CA THR A 611 -24.25 -46.81 -24.21
C THR A 611 -24.70 -46.39 -25.60
N ALA A 612 -23.77 -46.30 -26.57
CA ALA A 612 -24.10 -46.00 -27.96
C ALA A 612 -25.01 -47.08 -28.59
N ALA A 613 -24.74 -48.36 -28.32
CA ALA A 613 -25.59 -49.46 -28.76
C ALA A 613 -27.01 -49.40 -28.14
N ALA A 614 -27.11 -49.09 -26.85
CA ALA A 614 -28.40 -48.91 -26.18
C ALA A 614 -29.20 -47.73 -26.75
N ILE A 615 -28.55 -46.61 -27.07
CA ILE A 615 -29.18 -45.44 -27.71
C ILE A 615 -29.67 -45.78 -29.14
N MET A 616 -28.90 -46.55 -29.91
CA MET A 616 -29.29 -47.05 -31.23
C MET A 616 -30.49 -48.02 -31.15
N PHE A 617 -30.47 -48.94 -30.17
CA PHE A 617 -31.58 -49.87 -29.93
C PHE A 617 -32.86 -49.15 -29.47
N TYR A 618 -32.73 -48.12 -28.63
CA TYR A 618 -33.84 -47.27 -28.21
C TYR A 618 -34.43 -46.45 -29.38
N ARG A 619 -33.59 -45.94 -30.28
CA ARG A 619 -34.04 -45.24 -31.50
C ARG A 619 -34.78 -46.17 -32.48
N THR A 620 -34.28 -47.39 -32.67
CA THR A 620 -34.89 -48.35 -33.61
C THR A 620 -36.18 -48.97 -33.09
N THR A 621 -36.36 -49.10 -31.78
CA THR A 621 -37.59 -49.65 -31.18
C THR A 621 -38.73 -48.63 -31.04
N ARG A 622 -38.43 -47.32 -31.06
CA ARG A 622 -39.44 -46.25 -30.90
C ARG A 622 -39.97 -45.65 -32.20
N MET A 623 -39.38 -45.97 -33.35
CA MET A 623 -39.93 -45.65 -34.67
C MET A 623 -40.46 -46.92 -35.34
N GLY A 624 -41.78 -47.10 -35.32
CA GLY A 624 -42.45 -48.25 -35.93
C GLY A 624 -42.35 -48.22 -37.46
N GLY A 625 -41.56 -49.13 -38.05
CA GLY A 625 -41.46 -49.27 -39.50
C GLY A 625 -40.54 -50.40 -39.95
N GLY A 626 -41.14 -51.51 -40.41
CA GLY A 626 -40.63 -52.41 -41.45
C GLY A 626 -39.22 -52.99 -41.35
N LEU A 627 -39.11 -54.30 -41.08
CA LEU A 627 -37.94 -55.11 -41.42
C LEU A 627 -37.79 -55.24 -42.95
N ALA A 628 -36.98 -54.38 -43.58
CA ALA A 628 -36.51 -54.57 -44.95
C ALA A 628 -35.17 -53.87 -45.23
N GLY A 629 -34.13 -54.64 -45.57
CA GLY A 629 -32.97 -54.15 -46.34
C GLY A 629 -31.87 -53.37 -45.60
N ILE A 630 -31.20 -53.97 -44.60
CA ILE A 630 -29.89 -53.47 -44.17
C ILE A 630 -28.85 -53.86 -45.24
N ASN A 631 -28.35 -52.85 -45.96
CA ASN A 631 -27.35 -53.04 -47.01
C ASN A 631 -25.94 -53.10 -46.38
N LEU A 632 -25.22 -54.21 -46.60
CA LEU A 632 -23.95 -54.53 -45.91
C LEU A 632 -22.84 -53.48 -46.11
N HIS A 633 -22.97 -52.64 -47.14
CA HIS A 633 -22.02 -51.59 -47.49
C HIS A 633 -22.04 -50.36 -46.55
N SER A 634 -23.16 -50.08 -45.86
CA SER A 634 -23.23 -48.91 -44.94
C SER A 634 -22.65 -49.20 -43.55
N LEU A 635 -22.57 -50.49 -43.16
CA LEU A 635 -21.98 -50.91 -41.89
C LEU A 635 -20.45 -50.73 -41.90
N MET A 636 -19.80 -51.04 -43.03
CA MET A 636 -18.34 -50.86 -43.19
C MET A 636 -17.94 -49.38 -43.26
N SER A 637 -18.73 -48.51 -43.90
CA SER A 637 -18.41 -47.07 -43.96
C SER A 637 -18.58 -46.32 -42.63
N TRP A 638 -19.31 -46.92 -41.67
CA TRP A 638 -19.44 -46.37 -40.31
C TRP A 638 -18.25 -46.78 -39.44
N LEU A 639 -17.82 -48.05 -39.52
CA LEU A 639 -16.62 -48.55 -38.84
C LEU A 639 -15.32 -47.87 -39.34
N SER A 640 -15.27 -47.41 -40.59
CA SER A 640 -14.09 -46.71 -41.13
C SER A 640 -13.92 -45.26 -40.66
N ARG A 641 -14.86 -44.70 -39.88
CA ARG A 641 -14.79 -43.31 -39.36
C ARG A 641 -14.54 -43.21 -37.85
N ALA A 642 -14.45 -44.34 -37.14
CA ALA A 642 -14.30 -44.37 -35.67
C ALA A 642 -12.86 -44.57 -35.17
N ASN A 643 -11.86 -44.60 -36.07
CA ASN A 643 -10.43 -44.74 -35.71
C ASN A 643 -9.71 -43.39 -35.69
N VAL A 644 -9.89 -42.61 -34.62
CA VAL A 644 -9.02 -41.48 -34.28
C VAL A 644 -8.61 -41.57 -32.81
N LEU A 645 -7.67 -42.49 -32.51
CA LEU A 645 -6.89 -42.47 -31.26
C LEU A 645 -5.64 -43.38 -31.38
N HIS A 646 -4.81 -43.16 -32.42
CA HIS A 646 -3.50 -43.82 -32.51
C HIS A 646 -2.45 -43.01 -33.30
N ALA A 647 -2.16 -41.78 -32.84
CA ALA A 647 -1.11 -40.93 -33.44
C ALA A 647 -0.45 -40.01 -32.39
N ALA A 648 0.16 -40.58 -31.35
CA ALA A 648 0.93 -39.81 -30.35
C ALA A 648 1.98 -40.65 -29.59
N PHE A 649 2.86 -41.37 -30.31
CA PHE A 649 4.20 -41.77 -29.83
C PHE A 649 5.03 -42.17 -31.06
N GLY A 650 5.97 -41.32 -31.47
CA GLY A 650 6.67 -41.45 -32.75
C GLY A 650 7.98 -42.24 -32.67
N ARG A 651 8.75 -42.19 -33.76
CA ARG A 651 10.22 -42.33 -33.82
C ARG A 651 10.67 -42.15 -35.28
N ASP A 652 11.23 -40.98 -35.59
CA ASP A 652 12.14 -40.85 -36.71
C ASP A 652 13.57 -40.86 -36.18
N LEU A 653 14.37 -41.78 -36.71
CA LEU A 653 15.83 -41.76 -36.66
C LEU A 653 16.32 -41.35 -38.05
N PHE A 654 17.27 -40.41 -38.06
CA PHE A 654 18.10 -39.95 -39.18
C PHE A 654 18.63 -41.04 -40.14
N PRO A 655 19.26 -40.69 -41.30
CA PRO A 655 19.29 -39.41 -42.05
C PRO A 655 19.14 -39.56 -43.58
N LEU A 656 19.05 -38.45 -44.35
CA LEU A 656 20.07 -38.01 -45.35
C LEU A 656 19.54 -37.03 -46.44
N ALA A 657 20.47 -36.15 -46.86
CA ALA A 657 20.57 -35.43 -48.14
C ALA A 657 19.56 -34.31 -48.53
N GLN A 658 20.15 -33.14 -48.76
CA GLN A 658 19.67 -31.96 -49.51
C GLN A 658 19.65 -32.22 -51.04
N PRO A 659 19.43 -31.20 -51.91
CA PRO A 659 18.35 -30.18 -51.97
C PRO A 659 17.73 -30.09 -53.38
N SER A 660 16.77 -29.18 -53.63
CA SER A 660 16.82 -28.19 -54.75
C SER A 660 15.53 -27.38 -54.94
N HIS A 661 15.71 -26.05 -55.10
CA HIS A 661 15.10 -25.14 -56.11
C HIS A 661 13.56 -24.97 -56.21
N PHE A 662 13.05 -23.73 -56.05
CA PHE A 662 12.68 -22.76 -57.12
C PHE A 662 11.45 -23.20 -57.96
N GLU A 663 10.49 -22.37 -58.37
CA GLU A 663 10.30 -20.92 -58.22
C GLU A 663 8.81 -20.53 -58.47
N PHE A 664 8.36 -19.46 -57.81
CA PHE A 664 7.59 -18.30 -58.31
C PHE A 664 6.24 -18.34 -59.09
N ARG A 665 5.37 -17.42 -58.62
CA ARG A 665 4.48 -16.47 -59.36
C ARG A 665 3.22 -16.98 -60.08
N GLU A 666 2.03 -16.50 -59.66
CA GLU A 666 1.24 -15.35 -60.22
C GLU A 666 0.44 -15.71 -61.50
N THR A 667 -0.71 -15.11 -61.86
CA THR A 667 -1.53 -14.00 -61.33
C THR A 667 -2.98 -14.12 -61.86
N ARG A 668 -3.97 -13.49 -61.18
CA ARG A 668 -5.17 -12.77 -61.74
C ARG A 668 -6.15 -13.49 -62.70
N SER A 669 -7.44 -13.12 -62.88
CA SER A 669 -8.39 -12.23 -62.17
C SER A 669 -9.80 -12.25 -62.86
N ARG A 670 -10.82 -11.61 -62.23
CA ARG A 670 -12.09 -11.04 -62.79
C ARG A 670 -13.35 -11.94 -62.99
N CYS A 671 -14.29 -11.82 -62.05
CA CYS A 671 -15.67 -11.21 -62.12
C CYS A 671 -16.24 -10.66 -63.45
N PRO A 672 -17.53 -10.20 -63.53
CA PRO A 672 -18.82 -10.60 -62.89
C PRO A 672 -20.10 -10.50 -63.79
N THR A 673 -21.32 -10.85 -63.29
CA THR A 673 -22.69 -10.28 -63.55
C THR A 673 -23.75 -11.14 -62.78
N LEU A 674 -24.82 -10.71 -62.06
CA LEU A 674 -25.91 -9.69 -62.20
C LEU A 674 -27.11 -10.19 -63.06
N VAL A 675 -28.42 -10.19 -62.68
CA VAL A 675 -29.20 -9.77 -61.46
C VAL A 675 -30.61 -10.49 -61.43
N TYR A 676 -31.40 -10.30 -60.34
CA TYR A 676 -32.88 -10.07 -60.25
C TYR A 676 -33.83 -11.03 -59.46
N ASP A 677 -34.68 -10.37 -58.65
CA ASP A 677 -35.53 -10.71 -57.48
C ASP A 677 -36.78 -11.60 -57.66
N ASP A 678 -37.37 -12.06 -56.52
CA ASP A 678 -38.74 -11.66 -56.14
C ASP A 678 -39.01 -11.75 -54.59
N TYR A 679 -40.10 -11.15 -54.11
CA TYR A 679 -40.44 -10.75 -52.73
C TYR A 679 -41.02 -11.83 -51.77
N SER A 680 -40.72 -11.71 -50.45
CA SER A 680 -41.76 -11.55 -49.40
C SER A 680 -41.22 -11.22 -47.97
N ILE A 681 -41.45 -9.97 -47.54
CA ILE A 681 -41.73 -9.43 -46.19
C ILE A 681 -41.44 -10.32 -44.94
N ASN A 682 -40.48 -9.92 -44.09
CA ASN A 682 -40.75 -9.50 -42.70
C ASN A 682 -39.53 -8.93 -41.94
N HIS A 683 -39.82 -7.96 -41.05
CA HIS A 683 -38.94 -7.22 -40.13
C HIS A 683 -37.74 -6.44 -40.69
N ASN A 684 -37.81 -5.12 -40.48
CA ASN A 684 -36.97 -4.08 -41.03
C ASN A 684 -35.76 -3.79 -40.13
N GLU A 685 -34.64 -4.49 -40.31
CA GLU A 685 -33.32 -3.98 -39.88
C GLU A 685 -32.91 -2.82 -40.82
N SER A 686 -33.33 -1.60 -40.48
CA SER A 686 -33.06 -0.42 -41.29
C SER A 686 -31.59 0.02 -41.19
N SER A 687 -30.74 -0.47 -42.09
CA SER A 687 -29.73 0.30 -42.84
C SER A 687 -28.79 1.34 -42.17
N TRP A 688 -28.58 1.42 -40.84
CA TRP A 688 -27.62 2.35 -40.22
C TRP A 688 -26.40 1.67 -39.55
N THR A 689 -26.42 0.36 -39.32
CA THR A 689 -25.34 -0.38 -38.65
C THR A 689 -24.06 -0.55 -39.48
N LYS A 690 -24.12 -0.42 -40.81
CA LYS A 690 -22.99 -0.73 -41.70
C LYS A 690 -21.99 0.41 -41.94
N THR A 691 -22.34 1.65 -41.62
CA THR A 691 -21.47 2.83 -41.92
C THR A 691 -20.44 3.13 -40.82
N TRP A 692 -20.57 2.53 -39.63
CA TRP A 692 -19.70 2.79 -38.48
C TRP A 692 -18.64 1.69 -38.21
N ILE A 693 -18.76 0.53 -38.85
CA ILE A 693 -17.91 -0.64 -38.58
C ILE A 693 -16.80 -0.82 -39.64
N SER A 694 -16.93 -0.18 -40.81
CA SER A 694 -15.85 -0.13 -41.81
C SER A 694 -14.92 1.06 -41.55
N THR A 695 -13.76 0.74 -40.98
CA THR A 695 -12.45 1.36 -41.30
C THR A 695 -12.51 2.77 -41.91
N VAL A 696 -12.43 3.82 -41.07
CA VAL A 696 -11.93 5.10 -41.55
C VAL A 696 -10.42 4.91 -41.82
N PRO A 697 -9.94 4.98 -43.07
CA PRO A 697 -8.51 4.91 -43.32
C PRO A 697 -7.87 6.21 -42.85
N LEU A 698 -6.71 6.12 -42.23
CA LEU A 698 -5.79 7.26 -42.11
C LEU A 698 -5.28 7.64 -43.51
N THR A 699 -6.09 8.41 -44.23
CA THR A 699 -5.71 9.06 -45.49
C THR A 699 -5.85 10.55 -45.31
N GLY A 700 -4.72 11.22 -45.10
CA GLY A 700 -4.69 12.64 -44.79
C GLY A 700 -5.13 13.50 -45.98
N GLN A 701 -6.17 14.30 -45.77
CA GLN A 701 -6.40 15.53 -46.56
C GLN A 701 -7.29 16.57 -45.85
N MET A 702 -6.95 16.90 -44.60
CA MET A 702 -7.14 18.26 -44.07
C MET A 702 -5.88 18.68 -43.33
N ALA A 703 -4.85 19.07 -44.08
CA ALA A 703 -3.58 19.54 -43.53
C ALA A 703 -3.68 21.01 -43.08
N GLY A 704 -4.38 21.23 -41.97
CA GLY A 704 -3.98 22.25 -40.98
C GLY A 704 -3.17 21.54 -39.90
N MET A 705 -2.09 22.14 -39.41
CA MET A 705 -1.16 21.50 -38.47
C MET A 705 -1.83 21.22 -37.11
N ASP A 706 -2.22 19.98 -36.85
CA ASP A 706 -2.38 19.43 -35.49
C ASP A 706 -1.20 18.51 -35.18
N ASP A 707 -0.38 18.92 -34.22
CA ASP A 707 0.83 18.23 -33.75
C ASP A 707 0.52 17.03 -32.83
N GLY A 708 -0.76 16.78 -32.55
CA GLY A 708 -1.20 15.76 -31.57
C GLY A 708 -0.84 16.11 -30.12
N ARG A 709 -0.30 17.31 -29.90
CA ARG A 709 0.14 17.86 -28.61
C ARG A 709 -1.06 18.25 -27.76
N LYS A 710 -1.37 17.44 -26.74
CA LYS A 710 -2.49 17.67 -25.83
C LYS A 710 -2.19 18.81 -24.87
N MET A 711 -3.01 19.87 -24.92
CA MET A 711 -2.92 21.04 -24.05
C MET A 711 -4.15 21.17 -23.15
N LEU A 712 -3.95 21.70 -21.93
CA LEU A 712 -5.01 21.96 -20.94
C LEU A 712 -4.89 23.39 -20.42
N ASP A 713 -5.97 24.15 -20.54
CA ASP A 713 -6.20 25.39 -19.81
C ASP A 713 -7.21 25.11 -18.68
N LEU A 714 -6.80 25.37 -17.43
CA LEU A 714 -7.60 25.13 -16.22
C LEU A 714 -7.75 26.45 -15.44
N VAL A 715 -8.96 26.96 -15.27
CA VAL A 715 -9.22 28.21 -14.52
C VAL A 715 -9.89 27.91 -13.19
N PHE A 716 -9.32 28.41 -12.10
CA PHE A 716 -9.97 28.47 -10.80
C PHE A 716 -10.78 29.76 -10.68
N ILE A 717 -12.08 29.63 -10.45
CA ILE A 717 -12.94 30.73 -10.00
C ILE A 717 -13.11 30.52 -8.49
N GLN A 718 -12.46 31.38 -7.70
CA GLN A 718 -12.34 31.23 -6.25
C GLN A 718 -13.10 32.35 -5.54
N ASP A 719 -14.11 31.95 -4.79
CA ASP A 719 -14.78 32.81 -3.80
C ASP A 719 -13.77 33.21 -2.70
N CYS A 720 -13.80 34.49 -2.33
CA CYS A 720 -12.93 35.11 -1.34
C CYS A 720 -13.69 35.86 -0.22
N THR A 721 -14.98 35.56 0.00
CA THR A 721 -15.75 36.08 1.13
C THR A 721 -15.37 35.38 2.44
N GLY A 722 -16.00 35.78 3.56
CA GLY A 722 -15.55 35.44 4.91
C GLY A 722 -15.54 33.94 5.27
N SER A 723 -16.39 33.12 4.64
CA SER A 723 -16.52 31.67 4.88
C SER A 723 -15.41 30.85 4.23
N GLN A 724 -14.83 31.33 3.13
CA GLN A 724 -13.94 30.53 2.26
C GLN A 724 -12.51 30.30 2.78
N GLY A 725 -12.17 30.77 3.97
CA GLY A 725 -10.78 30.76 4.47
C GLY A 725 -10.13 29.37 4.42
N SER A 726 -10.90 28.30 4.68
CA SER A 726 -10.43 26.92 4.60
C SER A 726 -10.18 26.45 3.15
N TYR A 727 -11.07 26.79 2.22
CA TYR A 727 -10.98 26.43 0.81
C TYR A 727 -9.88 27.20 0.07
N ILE A 728 -9.73 28.51 0.32
CA ILE A 728 -8.58 29.31 -0.16
C ILE A 728 -7.26 28.72 0.36
N SER A 729 -7.20 28.37 1.65
CA SER A 729 -5.99 27.76 2.23
C SER A 729 -5.68 26.39 1.61
N SER A 730 -6.70 25.56 1.38
CA SER A 730 -6.54 24.25 0.73
C SER A 730 -6.10 24.39 -0.73
N ALA A 731 -6.73 25.28 -1.50
CA ALA A 731 -6.34 25.57 -2.88
C ALA A 731 -4.88 26.06 -2.94
N THR A 732 -4.50 27.03 -2.11
CA THR A 732 -3.13 27.57 -2.04
C THR A 732 -2.11 26.48 -1.68
N LYS A 733 -2.40 25.65 -0.68
CA LYS A 733 -1.53 24.55 -0.23
C LYS A 733 -1.36 23.47 -1.31
N ASN A 734 -2.44 23.14 -2.01
CA ASN A 734 -2.51 21.95 -2.86
C ASN A 734 -2.35 22.23 -4.36
N ILE A 735 -2.24 23.50 -4.82
CA ILE A 735 -2.18 23.81 -6.26
C ILE A 735 -0.99 23.17 -6.99
N GLU A 736 0.16 23.05 -6.32
CA GLU A 736 1.33 22.34 -6.84
C GLU A 736 1.07 20.83 -6.95
N GLN A 737 0.39 20.24 -5.97
CA GLN A 737 0.00 18.82 -5.98
C GLN A 737 -1.06 18.55 -7.07
N ILE A 738 -2.05 19.43 -7.24
CA ILE A 738 -3.09 19.32 -8.27
C ILE A 738 -2.43 19.36 -9.66
N SER A 739 -1.58 20.36 -9.90
CA SER A 739 -0.87 20.53 -11.18
C SER A 739 0.11 19.39 -11.43
N GLY A 740 0.82 18.94 -10.39
CA GLY A 740 1.71 17.78 -10.42
C GLY A 740 0.97 16.50 -10.80
N ALA A 741 -0.12 16.17 -10.12
CA ALA A 741 -0.92 14.97 -10.38
C ALA A 741 -1.56 14.98 -11.79
N ILE A 742 -1.99 16.15 -12.29
CA ILE A 742 -2.48 16.30 -13.67
C ILE A 742 -1.34 16.02 -14.67
N TYR A 743 -0.13 16.51 -14.45
CA TYR A 743 1.03 16.24 -15.30
C TYR A 743 1.50 14.78 -15.23
N GLU A 744 1.69 14.24 -14.02
CA GLU A 744 2.14 12.88 -13.73
C GLU A 744 1.17 11.80 -14.20
N SER A 745 -0.08 12.16 -14.49
CA SER A 745 -1.07 11.28 -15.14
C SER A 745 -0.68 10.81 -16.54
N GLY A 746 0.33 11.43 -17.17
CA GLY A 746 0.80 11.12 -18.53
C GLY A 746 -0.15 11.56 -19.64
N LYS A 747 -1.17 12.38 -19.34
CA LYS A 747 -2.13 12.90 -20.33
C LYS A 747 -1.59 14.13 -21.10
N LEU A 748 -0.60 14.83 -20.54
CA LEU A 748 0.11 15.98 -21.11
C LEU A 748 1.57 15.59 -21.41
N GLN A 749 2.21 16.24 -22.37
CA GLN A 749 3.56 15.88 -22.84
C GLN A 749 4.67 16.72 -22.19
N SER A 750 4.38 17.98 -21.87
CA SER A 750 5.25 18.94 -21.20
C SER A 750 4.50 19.66 -20.07
N ARG A 751 5.22 20.16 -19.06
CA ARG A 751 4.63 21.00 -18.01
C ARG A 751 4.02 22.30 -18.57
N GLU A 752 4.55 22.79 -19.70
CA GLU A 752 4.02 23.96 -20.42
C GLU A 752 2.66 23.69 -21.12
N ASP A 753 2.26 22.43 -21.26
CA ASP A 753 0.96 22.08 -21.83
C ASP A 753 -0.18 22.41 -20.87
N LEU A 754 0.10 22.45 -19.56
CA LEU A 754 -0.80 22.94 -18.54
C LEU A 754 -0.60 24.46 -18.36
N ARG A 755 -1.68 25.24 -18.53
CA ARG A 755 -1.77 26.59 -17.99
C ARG A 755 -2.86 26.62 -16.94
N VAL A 756 -2.56 27.17 -15.78
CA VAL A 756 -3.54 27.43 -14.72
C VAL A 756 -3.84 28.93 -14.69
N GLY A 757 -5.12 29.26 -14.64
CA GLY A 757 -5.63 30.62 -14.47
C GLY A 757 -6.38 30.77 -13.15
N LEU A 758 -6.48 32.00 -12.66
CA LEU A 758 -7.16 32.33 -11.40
C LEU A 758 -8.00 33.60 -11.56
N VAL A 759 -9.27 33.51 -11.19
CA VAL A 759 -10.20 34.62 -11.02
C VAL A 759 -10.75 34.54 -9.60
N ALA A 760 -10.38 35.49 -8.75
CA ALA A 760 -10.97 35.63 -7.43
C ALA A 760 -12.18 36.57 -7.48
N PHE A 761 -13.19 36.34 -6.64
CA PHE A 761 -14.36 37.22 -6.55
C PHE A 761 -14.90 37.37 -5.12
N ARG A 762 -15.79 38.34 -4.91
CA ARG A 762 -16.45 38.69 -3.64
C ARG A 762 -17.84 39.26 -3.91
N ASP A 763 -18.44 39.97 -2.96
CA ASP A 763 -19.69 40.70 -3.15
C ASP A 763 -19.55 41.93 -4.07
N HIS A 764 -20.68 42.39 -4.60
CA HIS A 764 -20.82 43.71 -5.19
C HIS A 764 -20.88 44.82 -4.09
N PRO A 765 -20.53 46.09 -4.41
CA PRO A 765 -20.80 47.21 -3.54
C PRO A 765 -22.31 47.46 -3.41
N PRO A 766 -22.85 47.82 -2.22
CA PRO A 766 -22.14 48.30 -1.03
C PRO A 766 -21.58 47.26 -0.04
N GLN A 767 -21.74 45.96 -0.27
CA GLN A 767 -21.40 44.90 0.68
C GLN A 767 -19.88 44.71 0.82
N ASP A 768 -19.15 44.69 -0.31
CA ASP A 768 -17.68 44.82 -0.33
C ASP A 768 -17.27 46.05 -1.19
N HIS A 769 -16.14 46.66 -0.84
CA HIS A 769 -15.56 47.85 -1.49
C HIS A 769 -14.10 47.63 -1.96
N THR A 770 -13.58 46.41 -1.84
CA THR A 770 -12.19 46.06 -2.16
C THR A 770 -12.03 45.72 -3.64
N TYR A 771 -12.76 44.72 -4.14
CA TYR A 771 -12.89 44.37 -5.55
C TYR A 771 -14.08 43.42 -5.73
N VAL A 772 -14.74 43.47 -6.90
CA VAL A 772 -15.80 42.51 -7.28
C VAL A 772 -15.17 41.25 -7.85
N THR A 773 -14.24 41.41 -8.81
CA THR A 773 -13.42 40.34 -9.39
C THR A 773 -11.95 40.76 -9.45
N LYS A 774 -11.04 39.78 -9.43
CA LYS A 774 -9.59 39.97 -9.58
C LYS A 774 -9.03 38.83 -10.43
N ASN A 775 -8.69 39.16 -11.68
CA ASN A 775 -8.11 38.24 -12.66
C ASN A 775 -6.59 38.27 -12.61
N PHE A 776 -5.95 37.11 -12.51
CA PHE A 776 -4.48 36.96 -12.48
C PHE A 776 -3.89 36.45 -13.80
N GLY A 777 -4.74 36.19 -14.80
CA GLY A 777 -4.37 35.64 -16.10
C GLY A 777 -4.01 34.15 -16.05
N PHE A 778 -3.62 33.59 -17.20
CA PHE A 778 -3.04 32.25 -17.29
C PHE A 778 -1.54 32.25 -16.98
N SER A 779 -1.06 31.18 -16.36
CA SER A 779 0.37 30.91 -16.12
C SER A 779 0.68 29.42 -16.26
N SER A 780 1.80 29.08 -16.89
CA SER A 780 2.42 27.75 -16.81
C SER A 780 3.42 27.63 -15.64
N ASP A 781 3.85 28.76 -15.06
CA ASP A 781 4.57 28.81 -13.79
C ASP A 781 3.55 28.63 -12.65
N ILE A 782 3.52 27.43 -12.07
CA ILE A 782 2.63 27.06 -10.97
C ILE A 782 3.05 27.73 -9.65
N ALA A 783 4.33 28.06 -9.46
CA ALA A 783 4.78 28.80 -8.27
C ALA A 783 4.27 30.25 -8.30
N LYS A 784 4.17 30.86 -9.50
CA LYS A 784 3.43 32.12 -9.68
C LYS A 784 1.97 31.97 -9.27
N VAL A 785 1.27 30.91 -9.71
CA VAL A 785 -0.15 30.68 -9.37
C VAL A 785 -0.35 30.44 -7.87
N GLN A 786 0.53 29.69 -7.23
CA GLN A 786 0.54 29.50 -5.76
C GLN A 786 0.75 30.83 -5.03
N LYS A 787 1.68 31.66 -5.51
CA LYS A 787 1.89 33.01 -4.97
C LYS A 787 0.66 33.89 -5.17
N ASP A 788 0.05 33.88 -6.36
CA ASP A 788 -1.16 34.64 -6.68
C ASP A 788 -2.32 34.22 -5.75
N LEU A 789 -2.54 32.91 -5.57
CA LEU A 789 -3.47 32.34 -4.56
C LEU A 789 -3.15 32.79 -3.14
N SER A 790 -1.88 32.79 -2.72
CA SER A 790 -1.48 33.24 -1.38
C SER A 790 -1.69 34.74 -1.12
N THR A 791 -1.99 35.53 -2.15
CA THR A 791 -2.42 36.94 -1.97
C THR A 791 -3.91 37.07 -1.64
N LEU A 792 -4.67 35.99 -1.75
CA LEU A 792 -6.09 35.95 -1.43
C LEU A 792 -6.29 35.70 0.07
N TYR A 793 -7.32 36.32 0.61
CA TYR A 793 -7.76 36.12 1.98
C TYR A 793 -9.29 36.24 2.03
N ALA A 794 -9.90 35.43 2.88
CA ALA A 794 -11.33 35.46 3.16
C ALA A 794 -11.69 36.74 3.93
N SER A 795 -12.51 37.61 3.34
CA SER A 795 -13.17 38.72 4.02
C SER A 795 -14.28 39.33 3.17
N GLY A 796 -15.27 39.93 3.81
CA GLY A 796 -16.48 40.41 3.14
C GLY A 796 -17.68 39.56 3.55
N GLY A 797 -18.72 39.55 2.73
CA GLY A 797 -20.03 38.97 3.03
C GLY A 797 -21.05 40.08 3.32
N GLY A 798 -22.28 39.89 2.85
CA GLY A 798 -23.37 40.85 3.07
C GLY A 798 -24.78 40.26 2.95
N ASP A 799 -25.34 40.28 1.74
CA ASP A 799 -26.73 39.91 1.43
C ASP A 799 -26.96 38.41 1.16
N GLY A 800 -25.89 37.64 0.98
CA GLY A 800 -25.91 36.19 0.88
C GLY A 800 -25.41 35.69 -0.48
N PRO A 801 -26.09 36.00 -1.59
CA PRO A 801 -25.55 35.78 -2.93
C PRO A 801 -24.36 36.70 -3.23
N GLU A 802 -23.50 36.29 -4.16
CA GLU A 802 -22.21 36.94 -4.44
C GLU A 802 -21.99 37.22 -5.94
N ALA A 803 -20.88 37.88 -6.31
CA ALA A 803 -20.54 38.23 -7.69
C ALA A 803 -20.05 37.06 -8.58
N VAL A 804 -20.58 35.85 -8.37
CA VAL A 804 -20.30 34.63 -9.15
C VAL A 804 -20.47 34.88 -10.65
N THR A 805 -21.52 35.61 -11.05
CA THR A 805 -21.81 35.97 -12.45
C THR A 805 -20.71 36.84 -13.05
N ALA A 806 -20.19 37.81 -12.30
CA ALA A 806 -19.07 38.65 -12.73
C ALA A 806 -17.80 37.81 -12.92
N ALA A 807 -17.54 36.88 -12.00
CA ALA A 807 -16.39 35.98 -12.06
C ALA A 807 -16.46 35.01 -13.26
N MET A 808 -17.65 34.49 -13.57
CA MET A 808 -17.91 33.70 -14.78
C MET A 808 -17.67 34.51 -16.06
N PHE A 809 -18.11 35.77 -16.10
CA PHE A 809 -17.88 36.66 -17.24
C PHE A 809 -16.38 36.96 -17.45
N GLU A 810 -15.65 37.21 -16.36
CA GLU A 810 -14.21 37.45 -16.40
C GLU A 810 -13.45 36.21 -16.89
N ALA A 811 -13.76 35.03 -16.34
CA ALA A 811 -13.17 33.75 -16.77
C ALA A 811 -13.47 33.43 -18.25
N LEU A 812 -14.68 33.74 -18.73
CA LEU A 812 -15.09 33.56 -20.13
C LEU A 812 -14.23 34.38 -21.11
N ASN A 813 -13.71 35.53 -20.67
CA ASN A 813 -12.94 36.47 -21.49
C ASN A 813 -11.41 36.37 -21.32
N MET A 814 -10.92 35.37 -20.57
CA MET A 814 -9.49 35.05 -20.50
C MET A 814 -8.93 34.58 -21.85
N ASP A 815 -7.60 34.64 -22.01
CA ASP A 815 -6.88 34.22 -23.21
C ASP A 815 -6.81 32.68 -23.35
N TRP A 816 -7.93 32.04 -23.69
CA TRP A 816 -8.02 30.58 -23.88
C TRP A 816 -7.35 30.10 -25.18
N ARG A 817 -6.48 29.08 -25.12
CA ARG A 817 -5.88 28.45 -26.30
C ARG A 817 -6.95 27.76 -27.15
N PRO A 818 -7.02 27.98 -28.49
CA PRO A 818 -8.02 27.34 -29.36
C PRO A 818 -8.04 25.81 -29.23
N GLU A 819 -6.87 25.16 -29.34
CA GLU A 819 -6.72 23.70 -29.35
C GLU A 819 -6.61 23.06 -27.94
N ALA A 820 -6.60 23.86 -26.87
CA ALA A 820 -6.57 23.31 -25.52
C ALA A 820 -7.94 22.76 -25.11
N SER A 821 -7.92 21.71 -24.29
CA SER A 821 -9.06 21.33 -23.45
C SER A 821 -9.28 22.44 -22.42
N LYS A 822 -10.51 22.93 -22.28
CA LYS A 822 -10.83 24.15 -21.49
C LYS A 822 -11.72 23.79 -20.32
N MET A 823 -11.23 24.03 -19.10
CA MET A 823 -11.94 23.64 -17.89
C MET A 823 -11.95 24.78 -16.87
N VAL A 824 -13.10 24.98 -16.23
CA VAL A 824 -13.29 25.89 -15.09
C VAL A 824 -13.59 25.05 -13.86
N VAL A 825 -12.98 25.39 -12.73
CA VAL A 825 -13.32 24.89 -11.39
C VAL A 825 -13.78 26.07 -10.58
N LEU A 826 -15.08 26.13 -10.29
CA LEU A 826 -15.71 27.17 -9.47
C LEU A 826 -15.87 26.64 -8.04
N ILE A 827 -15.35 27.38 -7.06
CA ILE A 827 -15.36 27.01 -5.63
C ILE A 827 -16.06 28.13 -4.88
N ALA A 828 -17.23 27.85 -4.29
CA ALA A 828 -18.04 28.81 -3.54
C ALA A 828 -19.02 28.10 -2.58
N ASP A 829 -19.46 28.81 -1.53
CA ASP A 829 -20.59 28.40 -0.68
C ASP A 829 -21.88 29.23 -0.88
N ALA A 830 -21.84 30.21 -1.79
CA ALA A 830 -22.98 31.08 -2.11
C ALA A 830 -23.43 30.99 -3.59
N PRO A 831 -24.69 31.36 -3.91
CA PRO A 831 -25.20 31.50 -5.27
C PRO A 831 -24.89 32.87 -5.91
N PRO A 832 -25.08 33.02 -7.25
CA PRO A 832 -25.19 34.34 -7.87
C PRO A 832 -26.49 35.06 -7.49
N HIS A 833 -26.46 36.39 -7.54
CA HIS A 833 -27.64 37.26 -7.48
C HIS A 833 -28.69 36.96 -8.57
N GLY A 834 -29.96 37.19 -8.25
CA GLY A 834 -31.10 37.09 -9.17
C GLY A 834 -31.78 35.73 -9.26
N ILE A 835 -31.28 34.71 -8.55
CA ILE A 835 -31.93 33.37 -8.52
C ILE A 835 -33.13 33.30 -7.56
N GLY A 836 -33.46 34.41 -6.89
CA GLY A 836 -34.60 34.52 -5.97
C GLY A 836 -34.32 34.03 -4.54
N GLU A 837 -33.09 34.18 -4.05
CA GLU A 837 -32.76 33.87 -2.65
C GLU A 837 -33.29 34.92 -1.66
N TYR A 838 -33.50 34.49 -0.42
CA TYR A 838 -33.89 35.40 0.65
C TYR A 838 -32.68 36.23 1.11
N GLY A 839 -32.81 37.56 1.03
CA GLY A 839 -31.78 38.51 1.46
C GLY A 839 -31.12 39.26 0.32
N ASP A 840 -31.20 38.74 -0.92
CA ASP A 840 -30.56 39.26 -2.12
C ASP A 840 -30.80 40.77 -2.33
N GLY A 841 -29.72 41.55 -2.30
CA GLY A 841 -29.71 42.99 -2.54
C GLY A 841 -29.82 43.35 -4.02
N PHE A 842 -29.69 42.36 -4.91
CA PHE A 842 -29.73 42.51 -6.37
C PHE A 842 -30.69 41.47 -7.00
N ASP A 843 -31.91 41.42 -6.45
CA ASP A 843 -32.95 40.45 -6.80
C ASP A 843 -33.36 40.45 -8.30
N ASP A 844 -33.11 41.53 -9.05
CA ASP A 844 -33.33 41.61 -10.51
C ASP A 844 -32.23 40.94 -11.36
N GLY A 845 -31.11 40.53 -10.75
CA GLY A 845 -29.93 39.96 -11.42
C GLY A 845 -28.62 40.67 -11.06
N SER A 846 -27.50 40.13 -11.56
CA SER A 846 -26.17 40.73 -11.32
C SER A 846 -26.11 42.19 -11.79
N PRO A 847 -25.56 43.12 -10.97
CA PRO A 847 -25.37 44.54 -11.31
C PRO A 847 -24.67 44.81 -12.64
N ASP A 848 -23.86 43.86 -13.10
CA ASP A 848 -23.11 43.97 -14.35
C ASP A 848 -23.97 43.71 -15.61
N ASN A 849 -25.28 43.47 -15.44
CA ASN A 849 -26.25 43.13 -16.50
C ASN A 849 -25.91 41.85 -17.28
N ASN A 850 -25.11 40.96 -16.68
CA ASN A 850 -24.83 39.62 -17.20
C ASN A 850 -25.80 38.61 -16.58
N ASP A 851 -26.19 37.61 -17.37
CA ASP A 851 -27.01 36.48 -16.93
C ASP A 851 -26.16 35.19 -16.87
N PRO A 852 -26.05 34.49 -15.74
CA PRO A 852 -25.14 33.35 -15.61
C PRO A 852 -25.60 32.10 -16.37
N LEU A 853 -26.90 31.95 -16.67
CA LEU A 853 -27.41 30.89 -17.56
C LEU A 853 -26.96 31.16 -19.01
N GLN A 854 -26.97 32.41 -19.45
CA GLN A 854 -26.43 32.79 -20.75
C GLN A 854 -24.92 32.58 -20.80
N LEU A 855 -24.17 33.00 -19.76
CA LEU A 855 -22.73 32.77 -19.68
C LEU A 855 -22.37 31.27 -19.72
N ALA A 856 -23.11 30.41 -19.02
CA ALA A 856 -22.91 28.96 -19.07
C ALA A 856 -23.10 28.38 -20.49
N ARG A 857 -24.09 28.87 -21.25
CA ARG A 857 -24.31 28.48 -22.66
C ARG A 857 -23.19 28.99 -23.57
N VAL A 858 -22.69 30.21 -23.35
CA VAL A 858 -21.54 30.72 -24.10
C VAL A 858 -20.27 29.93 -23.76
N MET A 859 -20.03 29.57 -22.49
CA MET A 859 -18.95 28.65 -22.07
C MET A 859 -19.05 27.31 -22.80
N ALA A 860 -20.21 26.66 -22.77
CA ALA A 860 -20.48 25.41 -23.49
C ALA A 860 -20.17 25.53 -25.00
N SER A 861 -20.62 26.59 -25.66
CA SER A 861 -20.35 26.87 -27.08
C SER A 861 -18.88 27.23 -27.40
N ARG A 862 -18.07 27.56 -26.38
CA ARG A 862 -16.61 27.71 -26.47
C ARG A 862 -15.87 26.41 -26.08
N GLY A 863 -16.61 25.35 -25.76
CA GLY A 863 -16.08 24.07 -25.31
C GLY A 863 -15.49 24.11 -23.89
N ILE A 864 -15.81 25.13 -23.11
CA ILE A 864 -15.38 25.31 -21.70
C ILE A 864 -16.31 24.48 -20.80
N THR A 865 -15.73 23.50 -20.11
CA THR A 865 -16.45 22.63 -19.16
C THR A 865 -16.38 23.25 -17.76
N LEU A 866 -17.50 23.46 -17.07
CA LEU A 866 -17.52 24.03 -15.71
C LEU A 866 -17.78 22.93 -14.67
N PHE A 867 -16.81 22.72 -13.79
CA PHE A 867 -16.94 21.94 -12.57
C PHE A 867 -17.25 22.89 -11.42
N PHE A 868 -18.24 22.55 -10.60
CA PHE A 868 -18.57 23.32 -9.40
C PHE A 868 -18.28 22.50 -8.16
N VAL A 869 -17.38 23.00 -7.31
CA VAL A 869 -17.14 22.50 -5.97
C VAL A 869 -18.09 23.22 -5.03
N ALA A 870 -19.09 22.49 -4.54
CA ALA A 870 -20.07 22.99 -3.60
C ALA A 870 -19.51 22.87 -2.18
N CYS A 871 -19.19 24.01 -1.57
CA CYS A 871 -18.69 24.11 -0.21
C CYS A 871 -19.85 23.95 0.79
N GLU A 872 -20.03 22.73 1.31
CA GLU A 872 -21.18 22.35 2.14
C GLU A 872 -20.80 22.28 3.63
N PRO A 873 -21.73 22.57 4.57
CA PRO A 873 -23.18 22.64 4.42
C PRO A 873 -23.78 24.03 4.10
N ALA A 874 -22.95 25.05 3.84
CA ALA A 874 -23.41 26.42 3.72
C ALA A 874 -24.24 26.65 2.44
N LEU A 875 -23.82 26.09 1.30
CA LEU A 875 -24.56 26.21 0.04
C LEU A 875 -26.01 25.68 0.14
N SER A 876 -26.23 24.54 0.81
CA SER A 876 -27.59 24.00 1.01
C SER A 876 -28.46 24.79 1.98
N GLY A 877 -27.94 25.86 2.61
CA GLY A 877 -28.75 26.84 3.32
C GLY A 877 -29.64 27.68 2.39
N TYR A 878 -29.25 27.79 1.12
CA TYR A 878 -29.96 28.54 0.09
C TYR A 878 -31.09 27.72 -0.56
N SER A 879 -32.16 28.40 -0.98
CA SER A 879 -33.41 27.79 -1.44
C SER A 879 -33.31 27.15 -2.82
N TYR A 880 -32.45 27.67 -3.70
CA TYR A 880 -32.33 27.28 -5.10
C TYR A 880 -30.87 27.06 -5.57
N ALA A 881 -29.86 27.50 -4.80
CA ALA A 881 -28.45 27.43 -5.17
C ALA A 881 -27.99 26.04 -5.68
N THR A 882 -28.29 24.97 -4.94
CA THR A 882 -27.92 23.59 -5.32
C THR A 882 -28.49 23.20 -6.70
N ASP A 883 -29.73 23.59 -6.98
CA ASP A 883 -30.42 23.24 -8.24
C ASP A 883 -29.87 24.07 -9.41
N PHE A 884 -29.59 25.35 -9.16
CA PHE A 884 -28.95 26.26 -10.10
C PHE A 884 -27.56 25.76 -10.52
N TYR A 885 -26.71 25.40 -9.55
CA TYR A 885 -25.36 24.93 -9.84
C TYR A 885 -25.35 23.57 -10.55
N ARG A 886 -26.26 22.66 -10.20
CA ARG A 886 -26.47 21.41 -10.95
C ARG A 886 -26.92 21.67 -12.39
N ALA A 887 -27.70 22.73 -12.65
CA ALA A 887 -28.09 23.11 -14.01
C ALA A 887 -26.94 23.69 -14.85
N ILE A 888 -26.12 24.61 -14.33
CA ILE A 888 -25.01 25.19 -15.13
C ILE A 888 -23.87 24.19 -15.40
N THR A 889 -23.64 23.26 -14.48
CA THR A 889 -22.71 22.13 -14.68
C THR A 889 -23.25 21.18 -15.75
N ASN A 890 -24.54 20.84 -15.74
CA ASN A 890 -25.18 20.09 -16.82
C ASN A 890 -25.07 20.79 -18.19
N ILE A 891 -25.39 22.09 -18.28
CA ILE A 891 -25.30 22.89 -19.52
C ILE A 891 -23.89 22.81 -20.12
N THR A 892 -22.86 22.92 -19.28
CA THR A 892 -21.44 22.88 -19.70
C THR A 892 -20.85 21.47 -19.78
N SER A 893 -21.64 20.42 -19.53
CA SER A 893 -21.22 19.00 -19.49
C SER A 893 -20.16 18.68 -18.40
N GLY A 894 -20.06 19.53 -17.37
CA GLY A 894 -19.22 19.31 -16.20
C GLY A 894 -19.89 18.50 -15.10
N LEU A 895 -19.49 18.71 -13.85
CA LEU A 895 -20.03 18.04 -12.66
C LEU A 895 -20.16 19.00 -11.48
N MET A 896 -21.16 18.75 -10.64
CA MET A 896 -21.27 19.31 -9.29
C MET A 896 -20.64 18.35 -8.29
N LEU A 897 -19.71 18.85 -7.47
CA LEU A 897 -18.87 18.10 -6.55
C LEU A 897 -19.14 18.60 -5.12
N PRO A 898 -20.09 18.01 -4.39
CA PRO A 898 -20.37 18.42 -3.01
C PRO A 898 -19.25 17.99 -2.08
N LEU A 899 -18.60 18.94 -1.41
CA LEU A 899 -17.54 18.68 -0.44
C LEU A 899 -17.94 19.16 0.95
N THR A 900 -17.85 18.26 1.92
CA THR A 900 -18.13 18.56 3.33
C THR A 900 -16.87 19.00 4.10
N THR A 901 -15.70 18.98 3.46
CA THR A 901 -14.42 19.49 3.96
C THR A 901 -13.52 19.95 2.81
N ALA A 902 -12.73 21.00 3.04
CA ALA A 902 -11.73 21.50 2.11
C ALA A 902 -10.56 20.53 1.87
N ASP A 903 -10.38 19.50 2.71
CA ASP A 903 -9.31 18.49 2.53
C ASP A 903 -9.50 17.63 1.27
N LEU A 904 -10.76 17.40 0.87
CA LEU A 904 -11.12 16.60 -0.32
C LEU A 904 -10.98 17.38 -1.64
N LEU A 905 -10.74 18.69 -1.57
CA LEU A 905 -10.70 19.61 -2.70
C LEU A 905 -9.74 19.14 -3.80
N ALA A 906 -8.50 18.81 -3.43
CA ALA A 906 -7.47 18.41 -4.38
C ALA A 906 -7.86 17.12 -5.14
N HIS A 907 -8.35 16.10 -4.44
CA HIS A 907 -8.77 14.83 -5.02
C HIS A 907 -9.96 15.00 -5.97
N ALA A 908 -10.95 15.81 -5.60
CA ALA A 908 -12.13 16.08 -6.42
C ALA A 908 -11.77 16.81 -7.72
N ILE A 909 -10.87 17.79 -7.66
CA ILE A 909 -10.38 18.52 -8.84
C ILE A 909 -9.57 17.60 -9.76
N VAL A 910 -8.55 16.92 -9.23
CA VAL A 910 -7.67 16.04 -10.02
C VAL A 910 -8.50 14.94 -10.70
N GLY A 911 -9.41 14.31 -9.97
CA GLY A 911 -10.31 13.31 -10.55
C GLY A 911 -11.12 13.88 -11.72
N SER A 912 -11.76 15.03 -11.53
CA SER A 912 -12.70 15.60 -12.52
C SER A 912 -11.99 16.08 -13.78
N VAL A 913 -10.80 16.65 -13.63
CA VAL A 913 -9.94 17.03 -14.77
C VAL A 913 -9.47 15.79 -15.54
N LEU A 914 -9.05 14.73 -14.85
CA LEU A 914 -8.57 13.51 -15.50
C LEU A 914 -9.67 12.73 -16.22
N GLU A 915 -10.87 12.64 -15.64
CA GLU A 915 -12.06 12.11 -16.30
C GLU A 915 -12.38 12.89 -17.58
N ASN A 916 -12.40 14.23 -17.50
CA ASN A 916 -12.75 15.06 -18.65
C ASN A 916 -11.69 15.01 -19.76
N LEU A 917 -10.39 14.93 -19.42
CA LEU A 917 -9.32 14.71 -20.40
C LEU A 917 -9.44 13.37 -21.15
N ASP A 918 -10.05 12.35 -20.53
CA ASP A 918 -10.34 11.07 -21.19
C ASP A 918 -11.59 11.14 -22.07
N MET A 919 -12.64 11.82 -21.64
CA MET A 919 -13.83 12.08 -22.48
C MET A 919 -13.50 12.97 -23.70
N GLU A 920 -12.60 13.95 -23.58
CA GLU A 920 -12.16 14.82 -24.67
C GLU A 920 -11.57 14.06 -25.87
N ARG A 921 -10.99 12.87 -25.63
CA ARG A 921 -10.57 11.96 -26.71
C ARG A 921 -11.78 11.41 -27.47
N LEU A 922 -12.79 10.93 -26.74
CA LEU A 922 -14.01 10.35 -27.32
C LEU A 922 -14.83 11.41 -28.05
N VAL A 923 -14.99 12.61 -27.49
CA VAL A 923 -15.66 13.75 -28.14
C VAL A 923 -15.01 14.09 -29.49
N ARG A 924 -13.69 14.07 -29.59
CA ARG A 924 -12.99 14.26 -30.87
C ARG A 924 -13.21 13.12 -31.86
N GLU A 925 -13.35 11.88 -31.38
CA GLU A 925 -13.51 10.70 -32.23
C GLU A 925 -14.94 10.53 -32.76
N VAL A 926 -15.96 10.68 -31.92
CA VAL A 926 -17.38 10.43 -32.27
C VAL A 926 -18.21 11.70 -32.43
N GLY A 927 -17.74 12.85 -31.92
CA GLY A 927 -18.59 14.01 -31.65
C GLY A 927 -19.23 14.62 -32.89
N HIS A 928 -18.53 14.69 -34.03
CA HIS A 928 -19.12 15.18 -35.28
C HIS A 928 -20.37 14.38 -35.69
N ALA A 929 -20.31 13.06 -35.61
CA ALA A 929 -21.42 12.20 -36.02
C ALA A 929 -22.52 12.09 -34.95
N VAL A 930 -22.19 12.26 -33.67
CA VAL A 930 -23.16 12.41 -32.57
C VAL A 930 -23.93 13.73 -32.70
N ALA A 931 -23.22 14.84 -32.94
CA ALA A 931 -23.83 16.15 -33.13
C ALA A 931 -24.68 16.24 -34.41
N ALA A 932 -24.25 15.60 -35.50
CA ALA A 932 -25.03 15.52 -36.73
C ALA A 932 -26.41 14.86 -36.53
N ARG A 933 -26.55 13.93 -35.57
CA ARG A 933 -27.85 13.34 -35.21
C ARG A 933 -28.69 14.27 -34.35
N ILE A 934 -28.11 14.84 -33.30
CA ILE A 934 -28.82 15.73 -32.37
C ILE A 934 -29.30 16.99 -33.11
N LEU A 935 -28.42 17.65 -33.86
CA LEU A 935 -28.73 18.92 -34.55
C LEU A 935 -29.33 18.72 -35.95
N GLY A 936 -28.90 17.70 -36.69
CA GLY A 936 -29.31 17.49 -38.08
C GLY A 936 -30.56 16.62 -38.24
N ASN A 937 -30.71 15.57 -37.41
CA ASN A 937 -31.90 14.71 -37.41
C ASN A 937 -32.94 15.11 -36.36
N ASN A 938 -32.63 16.09 -35.48
CA ASN A 938 -33.46 16.52 -34.35
C ASN A 938 -33.82 15.35 -33.40
N GLU A 939 -32.87 14.42 -33.21
CA GLU A 939 -32.98 13.30 -32.26
C GLU A 939 -32.71 13.77 -30.83
N SER A 940 -33.36 13.16 -29.83
CA SER A 940 -33.15 13.57 -28.44
C SER A 940 -31.75 13.20 -27.94
N VAL A 941 -31.14 14.09 -27.16
CA VAL A 941 -29.80 13.88 -26.57
C VAL A 941 -29.74 12.57 -25.78
N ASP A 942 -30.82 12.23 -25.07
CA ASP A 942 -30.91 11.00 -24.26
C ASP A 942 -30.98 9.72 -25.09
N GLU A 943 -31.65 9.72 -26.24
CA GLU A 943 -31.67 8.56 -27.14
C GLU A 943 -30.30 8.34 -27.78
N VAL A 944 -29.69 9.42 -28.28
CA VAL A 944 -28.34 9.38 -28.87
C VAL A 944 -27.30 8.99 -27.81
N ALA A 945 -27.45 9.44 -26.56
CA ALA A 945 -26.58 9.05 -25.45
C ALA A 945 -26.69 7.57 -25.06
N ARG A 946 -27.90 6.99 -25.05
CA ARG A 946 -28.10 5.55 -24.80
C ARG A 946 -27.44 4.69 -25.87
N GLU A 947 -27.67 5.01 -27.15
CA GLU A 947 -27.05 4.26 -28.25
C GLU A 947 -25.52 4.46 -28.30
N LEU A 948 -25.04 5.65 -27.97
CA LEU A 948 -23.60 5.91 -27.83
C LEU A 948 -22.98 5.08 -26.70
N HIS A 949 -23.64 5.04 -25.54
CA HIS A 949 -23.21 4.23 -24.39
C HIS A 949 -23.10 2.74 -24.77
N GLU A 950 -24.14 2.16 -25.39
CA GLU A 950 -24.11 0.77 -25.89
C GLU A 950 -22.95 0.51 -26.85
N LYS A 951 -22.70 1.43 -27.80
CA LYS A 951 -21.59 1.29 -28.76
C LYS A 951 -20.20 1.38 -28.12
N LEU A 952 -20.03 2.25 -27.11
CA LEU A 952 -18.75 2.39 -26.41
C LEU A 952 -18.51 1.20 -25.44
N LEU A 953 -19.58 0.64 -24.84
CA LEU A 953 -19.50 -0.63 -24.10
C LEU A 953 -19.08 -1.79 -25.02
N LEU A 954 -19.66 -1.90 -26.22
CA LEU A 954 -19.28 -2.94 -27.21
C LEU A 954 -17.83 -2.81 -27.70
N ARG A 955 -17.24 -1.60 -27.62
CA ARG A 955 -15.82 -1.33 -27.88
C ARG A 955 -14.90 -1.64 -26.69
N ASN A 956 -15.45 -1.98 -25.52
CA ASN A 956 -14.75 -2.09 -24.24
C ASN A 956 -14.00 -0.80 -23.85
N GLU A 957 -14.58 0.38 -24.11
CA GLU A 957 -13.96 1.65 -23.70
C GLU A 957 -14.07 1.84 -22.17
N SER A 958 -12.91 1.96 -21.50
CA SER A 958 -12.81 2.37 -20.11
C SER A 958 -12.52 3.86 -20.00
N THR A 959 -13.06 4.50 -18.97
CA THR A 959 -12.78 5.89 -18.63
C THR A 959 -12.59 6.02 -17.13
N LYS A 960 -11.70 6.91 -16.70
CA LYS A 960 -11.63 7.31 -15.30
C LYS A 960 -12.95 7.98 -14.90
N LYS A 961 -13.46 7.64 -13.72
CA LYS A 961 -14.67 8.22 -13.14
C LYS A 961 -14.40 8.70 -11.72
N VAL A 962 -14.77 9.94 -11.43
CA VAL A 962 -14.82 10.42 -10.05
C VAL A 962 -16.06 9.85 -9.37
N VAL A 963 -15.87 9.18 -8.24
CA VAL A 963 -16.93 8.74 -7.35
C VAL A 963 -16.84 9.57 -6.08
N ILE A 964 -17.76 10.52 -5.96
CA ILE A 964 -18.02 11.26 -4.73
C ILE A 964 -19.35 10.76 -4.19
N GLU A 965 -19.41 10.45 -2.90
CA GLU A 965 -20.67 10.11 -2.25
C GLU A 965 -21.64 11.29 -2.29
N SER A 966 -22.85 11.07 -2.83
CA SER A 966 -23.89 12.10 -2.87
C SER A 966 -24.46 12.34 -1.48
N ILE A 967 -24.24 13.55 -0.98
CA ILE A 967 -24.89 14.03 0.25
C ILE A 967 -26.30 14.58 -0.01
N TYR A 968 -26.77 14.67 -1.26
CA TYR A 968 -28.08 15.24 -1.62
C TYR A 968 -29.16 14.18 -1.84
N LYS A 969 -30.39 14.51 -1.42
CA LYS A 969 -31.62 13.80 -1.83
C LYS A 969 -32.10 14.29 -3.18
N ASP A 970 -32.35 13.38 -4.11
CA ASP A 970 -33.09 13.70 -5.32
C ASP A 970 -34.58 13.83 -5.00
N SER A 971 -35.14 15.02 -5.23
CA SER A 971 -36.57 15.35 -5.07
C SER A 971 -37.23 15.61 -6.42
N GLU A 972 -38.56 15.65 -6.46
CA GLU A 972 -39.31 16.03 -7.67
C GLU A 972 -39.09 17.52 -7.99
N GLU A 973 -39.06 18.35 -6.93
CA GLU A 973 -38.86 19.79 -6.98
C GLU A 973 -37.44 20.15 -7.45
N SER A 974 -36.40 19.48 -6.93
CA SER A 974 -35.02 19.71 -7.40
C SER A 974 -34.84 19.31 -8.86
N ARG A 975 -35.36 18.14 -9.29
CA ARG A 975 -35.35 17.73 -10.70
C ARG A 975 -36.05 18.74 -11.60
N HIS A 976 -37.24 19.20 -11.20
CA HIS A 976 -38.00 20.25 -11.88
C HIS A 976 -37.21 21.56 -11.98
N ASN A 977 -36.60 22.03 -10.90
CA ASN A 977 -35.81 23.27 -10.88
C ASN A 977 -34.59 23.19 -11.80
N VAL A 978 -33.86 22.06 -11.78
CA VAL A 978 -32.70 21.82 -12.64
C VAL A 978 -33.13 21.83 -14.12
N GLU A 979 -34.26 21.21 -14.45
CA GLU A 979 -34.82 21.22 -15.80
C GLU A 979 -35.23 22.63 -16.24
N VAL A 980 -35.93 23.39 -15.38
CA VAL A 980 -36.30 24.79 -15.62
C VAL A 980 -35.07 25.65 -15.90
N TYR A 981 -34.02 25.61 -15.06
CA TYR A 981 -32.78 26.36 -15.29
C TYR A 981 -32.02 25.91 -16.56
N THR A 982 -32.09 24.62 -16.90
CA THR A 982 -31.45 24.06 -18.10
C THR A 982 -32.18 24.46 -19.39
N GLN A 983 -33.50 24.65 -19.34
CA GLN A 983 -34.32 25.02 -20.51
C GLN A 983 -34.54 26.54 -20.67
N ALA A 984 -34.60 27.30 -19.58
CA ALA A 984 -34.83 28.75 -19.61
C ALA A 984 -33.73 29.53 -20.35
N ALA A 985 -34.10 30.62 -21.02
CA ALA A 985 -33.15 31.49 -21.73
C ALA A 985 -32.43 32.49 -20.81
N SER A 986 -33.05 32.84 -19.68
CA SER A 986 -32.53 33.72 -18.64
C SER A 986 -33.02 33.31 -17.25
N LEU A 987 -32.41 33.84 -16.20
CA LEU A 987 -32.90 33.74 -14.83
C LEU A 987 -34.31 34.33 -14.67
N GLN A 988 -34.62 35.40 -15.40
CA GLN A 988 -35.95 36.03 -15.39
C GLN A 988 -37.04 35.10 -15.93
N ASP A 989 -36.74 34.26 -16.92
CA ASP A 989 -37.66 33.24 -17.44
C ASP A 989 -37.77 32.03 -16.49
N ALA A 990 -36.66 31.65 -15.85
CA ALA A 990 -36.61 30.51 -14.92
C ALA A 990 -37.38 30.79 -13.63
N ARG A 991 -37.15 31.95 -13.01
CA ARG A 991 -37.55 32.28 -11.64
C ARG A 991 -39.05 32.08 -11.33
N PRO A 992 -40.02 32.47 -12.19
CA PRO A 992 -41.44 32.26 -11.93
C PRO A 992 -41.87 30.79 -11.84
N HIS A 993 -41.05 29.88 -12.37
CA HIS A 993 -41.35 28.46 -12.50
C HIS A 993 -40.65 27.58 -11.44
N LEU A 994 -39.82 28.17 -10.58
CA LEU A 994 -39.09 27.47 -9.53
C LEU A 994 -40.01 27.01 -8.39
N LYS A 995 -39.72 25.82 -7.86
CA LYS A 995 -40.42 25.21 -6.71
C LYS A 995 -39.47 25.14 -5.53
N ARG A 996 -39.89 25.66 -4.38
CA ARG A 996 -39.09 25.54 -3.15
C ARG A 996 -39.07 24.07 -2.70
N VAL A 997 -37.87 23.47 -2.62
CA VAL A 997 -37.70 22.12 -2.07
C VAL A 997 -38.08 22.12 -0.59
N SER A 998 -39.01 21.26 -0.19
CA SER A 998 -39.51 21.19 1.18
C SER A 998 -38.66 20.29 2.07
N GLY A 999 -38.24 20.80 3.23
CA GLY A 999 -37.44 20.05 4.21
C GLY A 999 -35.95 20.11 3.91
N THR A 1000 -35.22 19.08 4.36
CA THR A 1000 -33.76 18.98 4.21
C THR A 1000 -33.36 18.48 2.82
N ARG A 1001 -32.41 19.16 2.19
CA ARG A 1001 -31.80 18.75 0.90
C ARG A 1001 -30.83 17.57 1.05
N PHE A 1002 -30.42 17.24 2.26
CA PHE A 1002 -29.40 16.21 2.49
C PHE A 1002 -29.96 14.80 2.67
N THR A 1003 -29.19 13.77 2.30
CA THR A 1003 -29.52 12.35 2.52
C THR A 1003 -29.66 12.03 4.00
N ASP A 1004 -30.52 11.06 4.35
CA ASP A 1004 -30.66 10.64 5.74
C ASP A 1004 -29.34 10.11 6.30
N LYS A 1005 -28.55 9.41 5.47
CA LYS A 1005 -27.18 8.98 5.81
C LYS A 1005 -26.25 10.15 6.18
N TYR A 1006 -26.22 11.23 5.38
CA TYR A 1006 -25.42 12.42 5.72
C TYR A 1006 -25.97 13.15 6.96
N LEU A 1007 -27.29 13.22 7.11
CA LEU A 1007 -27.91 13.82 8.28
C LEU A 1007 -27.67 12.99 9.54
N GLU A 1008 -27.62 11.67 9.42
CA GLU A 1008 -27.28 10.76 10.51
C GLU A 1008 -25.81 10.90 10.88
N SER A 1009 -24.86 10.86 9.93
CA SER A 1009 -23.44 11.07 10.23
C SER A 1009 -23.17 12.47 10.80
N ARG A 1010 -23.78 13.52 10.22
CA ARG A 1010 -23.76 14.89 10.77
C ARG A 1010 -24.47 14.99 12.13
N SER A 1011 -25.52 14.22 12.38
CA SER A 1011 -26.19 14.19 13.69
C SER A 1011 -25.40 13.40 14.72
N GLN A 1012 -24.59 12.42 14.33
CA GLN A 1012 -23.65 11.76 15.23
C GLN A 1012 -22.52 12.71 15.61
N THR A 1013 -22.07 13.59 14.70
CA THR A 1013 -21.15 14.71 15.01
C THR A 1013 -21.83 15.88 15.75
N ALA A 1014 -23.15 16.08 15.62
CA ALA A 1014 -23.87 17.17 16.30
C ALA A 1014 -24.57 16.74 17.61
N ARG A 1015 -24.73 15.44 17.89
CA ARG A 1015 -25.29 14.93 19.15
C ARG A 1015 -24.28 14.92 20.30
N SER A 1016 -23.00 15.22 20.05
CA SER A 1016 -22.09 15.70 21.09
C SER A 1016 -22.38 17.15 21.51
N SER A 1017 -23.15 17.91 20.72
CA SER A 1017 -23.52 19.31 20.96
C SER A 1017 -25.03 19.55 21.13
N HIS A 1018 -25.53 19.06 22.28
CA HIS A 1018 -26.71 19.53 23.02
C HIS A 1018 -28.15 19.17 22.59
N SER A 1019 -29.02 19.17 23.61
CA SER A 1019 -30.42 18.75 23.53
C SER A 1019 -31.39 19.92 23.28
N GLY A 1020 -32.31 19.67 22.35
CA GLY A 1020 -33.40 20.50 21.83
C GLY A 1020 -33.98 21.66 22.63
N SER A 1021 -34.36 22.71 21.88
CA SER A 1021 -35.76 23.13 21.86
C SER A 1021 -36.20 23.72 20.52
N SER A 1022 -37.35 23.23 20.05
CA SER A 1022 -38.40 23.85 19.23
C SER A 1022 -38.13 25.18 18.50
N TYR A 1023 -38.36 25.15 17.18
CA TYR A 1023 -38.46 26.34 16.32
C TYR A 1023 -39.55 27.32 16.78
N SER A 1024 -39.21 28.61 16.90
CA SER A 1024 -40.15 29.73 16.85
C SER A 1024 -39.53 30.86 16.02
N SER A 1025 -40.37 31.57 15.28
CA SER A 1025 -40.00 32.55 14.23
C SER A 1025 -39.81 33.99 14.73
N TYR A 1026 -39.25 34.85 13.85
CA TYR A 1026 -39.17 36.33 13.89
C TYR A 1026 -37.91 36.95 14.59
N PRO A 1027 -37.57 38.25 14.38
CA PRO A 1027 -36.66 38.66 13.29
C PRO A 1027 -35.62 39.75 13.72
N PHE A 1028 -35.00 40.43 12.74
CA PHE A 1028 -34.31 41.75 12.74
C PHE A 1028 -32.80 41.85 12.46
N ALA A 1029 -32.53 42.85 11.62
CA ALA A 1029 -31.30 43.36 11.02
C ALA A 1029 -30.17 43.82 11.95
N PRO A 1030 -28.93 43.99 11.42
CA PRO A 1030 -27.78 44.55 12.14
C PRO A 1030 -27.71 46.09 12.07
N ALA A 1031 -26.94 46.69 13.00
CA ALA A 1031 -26.55 48.10 13.00
C ALA A 1031 -25.06 48.25 13.37
N THR A 1032 -24.40 49.31 12.89
CA THR A 1032 -22.96 49.59 13.03
C THR A 1032 -22.70 50.88 13.84
N PRO A 1033 -21.45 51.43 13.94
CA PRO A 1033 -20.47 51.20 15.01
C PRO A 1033 -20.14 52.50 15.83
N PRO A 1034 -19.05 52.56 16.64
CA PRO A 1034 -17.93 53.43 16.22
C PRO A 1034 -16.47 53.06 16.64
N ARG A 1035 -15.55 53.81 16.03
CA ARG A 1035 -14.06 53.79 15.94
C ARG A 1035 -13.18 53.94 17.21
N SER A 1036 -12.05 53.19 17.22
CA SER A 1036 -10.59 53.57 17.36
C SER A 1036 -10.11 54.75 18.26
N PRO A 1037 -8.92 54.69 18.92
CA PRO A 1037 -7.64 54.93 18.17
C PRO A 1037 -6.33 54.26 18.69
N THR A 1038 -5.28 54.44 17.88
CA THR A 1038 -3.87 53.95 17.90
C THR A 1038 -2.92 54.45 19.02
N LYS A 1039 -1.81 53.72 19.26
CA LYS A 1039 -0.47 54.27 19.63
C LYS A 1039 0.71 53.29 19.40
N THR A 1040 1.85 53.82 18.96
CA THR A 1040 3.21 53.21 18.93
C THR A 1040 4.17 54.08 19.78
N PRO A 1041 5.33 53.59 20.31
CA PRO A 1041 6.61 53.74 19.56
C PRO A 1041 7.82 52.79 19.90
N THR A 1042 8.67 52.55 18.88
CA THR A 1042 10.17 52.46 18.85
C THR A 1042 11.07 51.60 19.81
N ALA A 1043 11.84 50.68 19.17
CA ALA A 1043 13.32 50.54 19.15
C ALA A 1043 14.17 49.81 20.26
N SER A 1044 14.57 48.55 19.96
CA SER A 1044 15.97 47.94 19.89
C SER A 1044 17.10 48.23 20.93
N PRO A 1045 18.18 47.41 21.01
CA PRO A 1045 18.31 45.93 21.00
C PRO A 1045 19.26 45.39 22.13
N LYS A 1046 19.27 44.07 22.43
CA LYS A 1046 20.31 43.44 23.30
C LYS A 1046 20.70 42.01 22.87
N LEU A 1047 21.91 41.60 23.29
CA LEU A 1047 22.64 40.39 22.87
C LEU A 1047 22.25 39.09 23.59
N SER A 1048 22.59 37.99 22.90
CA SER A 1048 22.62 36.57 23.27
C SER A 1048 22.89 36.16 24.73
N SER A 1049 22.17 35.11 25.15
CA SER A 1049 22.73 34.02 25.96
C SER A 1049 22.18 32.67 25.46
N THR A 1050 23.00 31.61 25.53
CA THR A 1050 22.67 30.26 25.07
C THR A 1050 22.22 29.39 26.24
N GLY A 1051 21.02 28.81 26.17
CA GLY A 1051 20.45 27.92 27.20
C GLY A 1051 19.62 26.78 26.60
N SER A 1052 19.62 25.64 27.30
CA SER A 1052 19.00 24.37 26.89
C SER A 1052 17.46 24.36 26.97
N PRO A 1053 16.75 23.48 26.24
CA PRO A 1053 15.35 23.17 26.53
C PRO A 1053 15.22 22.18 27.72
N PRO A 1054 14.44 22.49 28.77
CA PRO A 1054 14.10 21.55 29.84
C PRO A 1054 12.87 20.68 29.49
N ARG A 1055 12.54 19.72 30.37
CA ARG A 1055 11.20 19.10 30.39
C ARG A 1055 10.18 20.22 30.68
N LYS A 1056 9.17 20.38 29.83
CA LYS A 1056 8.29 21.56 29.86
C LYS A 1056 7.08 21.41 30.76
N VAL A 1057 6.68 22.53 31.36
CA VAL A 1057 5.32 22.80 31.84
C VAL A 1057 4.55 23.45 30.68
N VAL A 1058 3.27 23.12 30.51
CA VAL A 1058 2.44 23.62 29.40
C VAL A 1058 1.26 24.41 29.97
N THR A 1059 1.30 25.73 29.77
CA THR A 1059 0.38 26.70 30.37
C THR A 1059 -0.40 27.53 29.34
N ASP A 1060 0.25 28.00 28.26
CA ASP A 1060 -0.39 28.77 27.17
C ASP A 1060 0.00 28.28 25.77
N PHE A 1061 -0.98 28.19 24.87
CA PHE A 1061 -0.78 27.85 23.45
C PHE A 1061 -0.69 29.09 22.55
N ALA A 1062 0.25 29.99 22.86
CA ALA A 1062 0.75 30.93 21.85
C ALA A 1062 1.69 30.18 20.88
N ALA A 1063 1.57 30.44 19.58
CA ALA A 1063 2.42 29.81 18.57
C ALA A 1063 3.87 30.32 18.67
N PHE A 1064 4.70 29.66 19.49
CA PHE A 1064 6.13 29.92 19.60
C PHE A 1064 6.88 29.52 18.33
N GLY A 1065 6.87 30.42 17.35
CA GLY A 1065 7.61 30.29 16.11
C GLY A 1065 9.12 30.35 16.34
N ALA A 1066 9.79 29.22 16.14
CA ALA A 1066 11.19 29.24 15.69
C ALA A 1066 11.24 29.80 14.25
N PRO A 1067 12.35 30.43 13.81
CA PRO A 1067 12.41 31.10 12.51
C PRO A 1067 12.14 30.14 11.33
N ALA A 1068 11.59 30.70 10.25
CA ALA A 1068 10.93 30.01 9.12
C ALA A 1068 11.79 29.05 8.26
N ASN A 1069 13.00 28.69 8.70
CA ASN A 1069 14.04 28.08 7.87
C ASN A 1069 14.53 26.72 8.40
N ALA A 1070 13.81 26.08 9.35
CA ALA A 1070 14.30 24.88 10.06
C ALA A 1070 13.30 23.72 10.11
N SER A 1071 12.86 23.23 8.94
CA SER A 1071 12.31 21.87 8.82
C SER A 1071 13.46 20.87 8.93
N VAL A 1072 13.48 20.08 10.01
CA VAL A 1072 14.41 18.97 10.18
C VAL A 1072 13.60 17.69 9.97
N PHE A 1073 13.71 17.15 8.75
CA PHE A 1073 12.98 15.99 8.22
C PHE A 1073 11.45 16.12 8.12
N GLY A 1074 10.93 17.17 7.47
CA GLY A 1074 9.51 17.24 7.06
C GLY A 1074 8.47 17.24 8.19
N THR A 1075 8.88 17.26 9.46
CA THR A 1075 7.95 17.30 10.60
C THR A 1075 7.49 18.74 10.84
N ALA A 1076 6.40 19.08 10.15
CA ALA A 1076 5.65 20.31 10.36
C ALA A 1076 5.26 20.49 11.83
N VAL A 1077 5.19 21.76 12.27
CA VAL A 1077 4.76 22.10 13.63
C VAL A 1077 3.25 21.89 13.72
N ALA A 1078 2.80 20.95 14.55
CA ALA A 1078 1.39 20.83 14.89
C ALA A 1078 0.99 21.97 15.83
N SER A 1079 0.13 22.86 15.36
CA SER A 1079 -0.70 23.69 16.23
C SER A 1079 -1.80 22.81 16.85
N THR A 1080 -1.93 22.87 18.19
CA THR A 1080 -3.10 22.49 19.02
C THR A 1080 -4.10 21.47 18.43
N PRO A 1081 -4.12 20.21 18.91
CA PRO A 1081 -4.79 19.11 18.22
C PRO A 1081 -6.29 18.90 18.57
N PHE A 1082 -7.10 19.95 18.77
CA PHE A 1082 -8.56 19.81 18.93
C PHE A 1082 -9.37 20.62 17.90
N SER A 1083 -9.24 20.21 16.65
CA SER A 1083 -10.31 20.23 15.65
C SER A 1083 -10.01 19.20 14.56
N LEU A 1084 -11.07 18.58 14.02
CA LEU A 1084 -11.08 17.71 12.84
C LEU A 1084 -10.41 16.34 12.95
N ALA A 1085 -11.23 15.40 13.42
CA ALA A 1085 -11.23 14.03 12.94
C ALA A 1085 -11.41 14.01 11.39
N GLY A 1086 -10.35 13.76 10.61
CA GLY A 1086 -10.32 14.00 9.14
C GLY A 1086 -9.95 12.81 8.24
N GLY A 1087 -8.72 12.27 8.34
CA GLY A 1087 -8.28 11.06 7.61
C GLY A 1087 -7.49 11.31 6.32
N LYS A 1088 -6.47 10.48 6.08
CA LYS A 1088 -5.66 10.43 4.84
C LYS A 1088 -6.31 9.51 3.81
N ALA A 1089 -6.17 9.84 2.52
CA ALA A 1089 -6.31 8.88 1.42
C ALA A 1089 -5.11 9.00 0.46
N ALA A 1090 -4.29 7.94 0.39
CA ALA A 1090 -3.21 7.79 -0.57
C ALA A 1090 -3.63 6.76 -1.63
N PHE A 1091 -3.64 7.15 -2.90
CA PHE A 1091 -3.89 6.26 -4.03
C PHE A 1091 -2.58 5.71 -4.60
N GLY A 1092 -2.56 4.43 -4.99
CA GLY A 1092 -1.40 3.82 -5.63
C GLY A 1092 -1.69 2.51 -6.38
N GLY A 1093 -1.81 2.61 -7.71
CA GLY A 1093 -1.30 1.57 -8.63
C GLY A 1093 -2.14 0.29 -8.87
N ILE A 1094 -2.98 0.32 -9.90
CA ILE A 1094 -3.60 -0.88 -10.50
C ILE A 1094 -2.57 -1.70 -11.29
N ARG A 1095 -2.58 -3.04 -11.14
CA ARG A 1095 -2.29 -3.99 -12.24
C ARG A 1095 -3.22 -5.21 -12.20
N ASN A 1096 -4.02 -5.34 -13.27
CA ASN A 1096 -4.84 -6.48 -13.67
C ASN A 1096 -3.91 -7.67 -14.11
N ALA A 1097 -4.31 -8.95 -14.20
CA ALA A 1097 -5.62 -9.61 -14.14
C ALA A 1097 -5.47 -11.12 -13.76
N GLY A 1098 -6.52 -11.76 -13.22
CA GLY A 1098 -6.42 -13.18 -12.77
C GLY A 1098 -7.70 -13.96 -12.41
N ARG A 1099 -8.87 -13.61 -12.97
CA ARG A 1099 -10.19 -14.30 -12.94
C ARG A 1099 -10.45 -15.53 -12.02
N GLY A 1100 -11.49 -15.38 -11.17
CA GLY A 1100 -12.38 -16.45 -10.67
C GLY A 1100 -12.46 -16.53 -9.13
N GLY A 1101 -13.63 -16.58 -8.48
CA GLY A 1101 -15.02 -16.41 -8.95
C GLY A 1101 -16.05 -16.93 -7.93
N PHE A 1102 -17.08 -16.10 -7.65
CA PHE A 1102 -18.32 -16.35 -6.87
C PHE A 1102 -18.23 -16.48 -5.32
N ASP A 1103 -19.01 -15.60 -4.68
CA ASP A 1103 -19.80 -15.69 -3.43
C ASP A 1103 -19.08 -16.01 -2.09
N ASP A 1104 -19.37 -15.37 -0.95
CA ASP A 1104 -20.30 -14.26 -0.61
C ASP A 1104 -19.84 -13.62 0.73
N ASP A 1105 -20.48 -12.51 1.13
CA ASP A 1105 -20.48 -11.88 2.47
C ASP A 1105 -19.15 -11.32 3.05
N ASP A 1106 -18.93 -10.01 2.85
CA ASP A 1106 -18.24 -9.14 3.83
C ASP A 1106 -19.05 -7.81 3.92
N ASP A 1107 -19.73 -7.58 5.04
CA ASP A 1107 -20.39 -6.31 5.39
C ASP A 1107 -19.30 -5.30 5.85
N ASP A 1108 -18.90 -4.37 4.99
CA ASP A 1108 -17.87 -3.36 5.30
C ASP A 1108 -18.41 -2.22 6.20
N ASP A 1109 -17.77 -2.03 7.37
CA ASP A 1109 -18.07 -0.97 8.35
C ASP A 1109 -17.86 0.45 7.78
N ASP A 1110 -18.97 1.14 7.50
CA ASP A 1110 -18.95 2.47 6.89
C ASP A 1110 -18.79 3.61 7.93
N ASN A 1111 -17.54 4.03 8.14
CA ASN A 1111 -17.12 5.05 9.10
C ASN A 1111 -17.62 6.50 8.84
N GLY A 1112 -18.67 6.69 8.02
CA GLY A 1112 -19.48 7.91 7.95
C GLY A 1112 -18.83 9.20 7.40
N ARG A 1113 -17.53 9.18 7.06
CA ARG A 1113 -16.83 10.29 6.39
C ARG A 1113 -16.93 10.17 4.88
N GLN A 1114 -17.32 11.26 4.23
CA GLN A 1114 -17.40 11.36 2.76
C GLN A 1114 -16.06 10.99 2.11
N LYS A 1115 -16.09 10.09 1.13
CA LYS A 1115 -14.91 9.67 0.34
C LYS A 1115 -14.97 10.24 -1.08
N VAL A 1116 -13.79 10.53 -1.63
CA VAL A 1116 -13.59 10.85 -3.05
C VAL A 1116 -12.64 9.81 -3.63
N GLU A 1117 -13.14 9.02 -4.58
CA GLU A 1117 -12.39 7.95 -5.24
C GLU A 1117 -12.30 8.20 -6.75
N LEU A 1118 -11.19 7.79 -7.36
CA LEU A 1118 -11.01 7.77 -8.81
C LEU A 1118 -10.95 6.32 -9.26
N ARG A 1119 -12.02 5.83 -9.88
CA ARG A 1119 -12.13 4.46 -10.41
C ARG A 1119 -11.90 4.44 -11.91
N GLU A 1120 -11.42 3.33 -12.46
CA GLU A 1120 -11.36 3.11 -13.90
C GLU A 1120 -12.33 1.98 -14.25
N ASP A 1121 -13.48 2.37 -14.78
CA ASP A 1121 -14.61 1.49 -15.07
C ASP A 1121 -15.02 1.64 -16.55
N SER A 1122 -15.90 0.76 -17.03
CA SER A 1122 -16.58 0.93 -18.32
C SER A 1122 -17.36 2.24 -18.35
N ILE A 1123 -17.29 2.97 -19.47
CA ILE A 1123 -17.95 4.28 -19.59
C ILE A 1123 -19.44 4.22 -19.24
N THR A 1124 -19.90 5.16 -18.40
CA THR A 1124 -21.28 5.20 -17.91
C THR A 1124 -22.23 5.95 -18.85
N LEU A 1125 -23.54 5.72 -18.71
CA LEU A 1125 -24.57 6.44 -19.49
C LEU A 1125 -24.50 7.96 -19.27
N ASP A 1126 -24.16 8.41 -18.06
CA ASP A 1126 -24.00 9.85 -17.76
C ASP A 1126 -22.81 10.46 -18.51
N GLN A 1127 -21.67 9.76 -18.54
CA GLN A 1127 -20.51 10.17 -19.33
C GLN A 1127 -20.82 10.17 -20.83
N ALA A 1128 -21.59 9.19 -21.33
CA ALA A 1128 -22.06 9.20 -22.72
C ALA A 1128 -23.02 10.38 -23.02
N ARG A 1129 -23.89 10.75 -22.08
CA ARG A 1129 -24.74 11.95 -22.17
C ARG A 1129 -23.90 13.23 -22.20
N ARG A 1130 -22.88 13.34 -21.35
CA ARG A 1130 -21.95 14.49 -21.32
C ARG A 1130 -21.17 14.60 -22.63
N ILE A 1131 -20.67 13.49 -23.18
CA ILE A 1131 -20.07 13.46 -24.54
C ILE A 1131 -21.06 13.94 -25.60
N ALA A 1132 -22.32 13.49 -25.54
CA ALA A 1132 -23.36 13.88 -26.49
C ALA A 1132 -23.71 15.39 -26.42
N MET A 1133 -23.91 15.92 -25.22
CA MET A 1133 -24.15 17.36 -24.98
C MET A 1133 -22.97 18.22 -25.42
N GLN A 1134 -21.74 17.84 -25.03
CA GLN A 1134 -20.52 18.57 -25.37
C GLN A 1134 -20.27 18.57 -26.90
N SER A 1135 -20.62 17.47 -27.57
CA SER A 1135 -20.58 17.38 -29.04
C SER A 1135 -21.59 18.33 -29.70
N ALA A 1136 -22.84 18.32 -29.24
CA ALA A 1136 -23.90 19.19 -29.77
C ALA A 1136 -23.55 20.68 -29.59
N TRP A 1137 -23.10 21.10 -28.41
CA TRP A 1137 -22.72 22.50 -28.15
C TRP A 1137 -21.54 22.98 -28.99
N ARG A 1138 -20.57 22.10 -29.28
CA ARG A 1138 -19.40 22.44 -30.12
C ARG A 1138 -19.78 22.56 -31.59
N SER A 1139 -20.67 21.71 -32.10
CA SER A 1139 -21.10 21.74 -33.50
C SER A 1139 -22.21 22.76 -33.80
N ALA A 1140 -22.96 23.22 -32.80
CA ALA A 1140 -23.97 24.29 -32.96
C ALA A 1140 -23.36 25.67 -33.33
N ARG A 1141 -22.04 25.75 -33.46
CA ARG A 1141 -21.26 26.96 -33.76
C ARG A 1141 -20.36 26.82 -35.01
N ALA A 1142 -20.44 25.69 -35.71
CA ALA A 1142 -19.65 25.39 -36.91
C ALA A 1142 -20.33 25.86 -38.20
#